data_AF-A0AAN9UVT4-F1
#
_entry.id   AF-A0AAN9UVT4-F1
#
_cell.length_a   1.000
_cell.length_b   1.000
_cell.length_c   1.000
_cell.angle_alpha   90.00
_cell.angle_beta   90.00
_cell.angle_gamma   90.00
#
_symmetry.space_group_name_H-M   'P 1'
#
loop_
_entity.id
_entity.type
_entity.pdbx_description
1 polymer ?
#
loop_
_entity_poly.entity_id
_entity_poly.type
_entity_poly.pdbx_seq_one_letter_code
_entity_poly.pdbx_strand_id
1 'polypeptide(L)'
;MEDKKPLEFIRDQFSIETCQGVQKLFWDLTTWELLNLKPHTVLDIPDRLFQELGISNDFLSGVMNEFTIQSTGKDVLEKKFGIDLPCQYMLATSRHYSWPKSGAISGIGSGNIIGIKVDNAARVNIKDLDDRLEDNLNKKQAVLAVVAIMGSTEEGAVDPLNSILALRKKYQTKGLSFLVHADAAWGGYFCTMLPKDYRPGDVMNLPSDMGPQSGFVPDACLRAETQFDLYAIRYVDSVTVDPHKAGYIPYPAGGLCYPEWAALTDTSSPFICVPFNELPSELVPGSTSATVEAEKTRIRTEIVEKTNAEIIQDDQQRPDDQKAIKLMRDLGSDLNINAFALNFRYSDGTVNTDVEEANYLMQRVVQAFSVESPYDDPTKIPLYLTSTEFSDELYGDCKANFMKRLQLHRSTQDLMVLRNVVMSPFPTERSFIRNLAQIFYDKVKEETEIVRKRNEVTEDFHSFLMQGVEKIYLIHLPMFHMANHRQQLIISVDIDEESKELYRALKQCNPNEPMILVTQEKTFLREIVECGQGGEFIGQIMTKESGIILTKINVSVKELVVSRPLNSKWRLKDYPEKCMPFYLYGTAGEVNIDHVITRSPNTQFSAAGCTLEVDGLDESHWKRHMILVLDEIYERPMQPFPANSVIGSRHGAVVGTANGSSGVDVDDGEIDDDDRSWRLTGLMDKAPGGRKGRRGGGGGGEGGDEASPPTTGRGNGESRNGSSSGHDSSNDNGNGNGNGIGRKVGGTRGGSSFFFRPGARFAVSVWEDLARSEHSAESARPGPGRRIGRGHLTLGSGDVYVDSEAINFDPYKKVSRVAEWRYEFDQIGKELD
;
A
#
# COMPACT_ATOMS: atom_id res chain seq x y z
N MET A 1 -25.32 -0.15 -46.99
CA MET A 1 -26.29 0.19 -48.07
C MET A 1 -25.81 1.37 -48.93
N GLU A 2 -24.51 1.68 -48.93
CA GLU A 2 -23.91 2.80 -49.68
C GLU A 2 -23.93 2.56 -51.20
N ASP A 3 -23.70 3.62 -51.98
CA ASP A 3 -23.72 3.54 -53.44
C ASP A 3 -22.72 2.50 -53.96
N LYS A 4 -23.16 1.66 -54.90
CA LYS A 4 -22.37 0.60 -55.56
C LYS A 4 -21.84 -0.46 -54.58
N LYS A 5 -22.46 -0.63 -53.41
CA LYS A 5 -22.16 -1.72 -52.46
C LYS A 5 -23.23 -2.83 -52.51
N PRO A 6 -22.92 -4.08 -52.12
CA PRO A 6 -23.81 -5.24 -52.35
C PRO A 6 -25.20 -5.15 -51.69
N LEU A 7 -25.38 -4.27 -50.70
CA LEU A 7 -26.66 -4.02 -50.01
C LEU A 7 -27.26 -2.64 -50.35
N GLU A 8 -26.97 -2.09 -51.52
CA GLU A 8 -27.58 -0.83 -52.00
C GLU A 8 -29.09 -0.99 -52.25
N PHE A 9 -29.51 -2.12 -52.83
CA PHE A 9 -30.88 -2.35 -53.29
C PHE A 9 -31.96 -2.37 -52.20
N ILE A 10 -31.58 -2.47 -50.92
CA ILE A 10 -32.49 -2.47 -49.76
C ILE A 10 -32.55 -1.14 -49.00
N ARG A 11 -31.79 -0.12 -49.45
CA ARG A 11 -31.65 1.20 -48.80
C ARG A 11 -32.99 1.80 -48.40
N ASP A 12 -33.92 1.84 -49.36
CA ASP A 12 -35.21 2.50 -49.25
C ASP A 12 -36.33 1.54 -48.79
N GLN A 13 -35.97 0.34 -48.33
CA GLN A 13 -36.90 -0.74 -47.98
C GLN A 13 -36.77 -1.19 -46.51
N PHE A 14 -35.54 -1.27 -45.97
CA PHE A 14 -35.33 -1.80 -44.62
C PHE A 14 -35.51 -0.72 -43.54
N SER A 15 -36.58 -0.81 -42.75
CA SER A 15 -36.80 0.05 -41.58
C SER A 15 -36.27 -0.58 -40.28
N ILE A 16 -36.04 0.23 -39.26
CA ILE A 16 -35.58 -0.18 -37.94
C ILE A 16 -36.10 0.77 -36.85
N GLU A 17 -36.20 0.27 -35.63
CA GLU A 17 -36.58 1.08 -34.46
C GLU A 17 -35.36 1.72 -33.80
N THR A 18 -35.42 3.02 -33.54
CA THR A 18 -34.46 3.70 -32.65
C THR A 18 -34.69 3.30 -31.18
N CYS A 19 -33.74 3.57 -30.29
CA CYS A 19 -33.95 3.33 -28.85
C CYS A 19 -35.18 4.06 -28.26
N GLN A 20 -35.57 5.18 -28.86
CA GLN A 20 -36.74 5.97 -28.46
C GLN A 20 -38.09 5.40 -28.95
N GLY A 21 -38.09 4.29 -29.71
CA GLY A 21 -39.31 3.70 -30.28
C GLY A 21 -39.76 4.30 -31.60
N VAL A 22 -38.92 5.11 -32.26
CA VAL A 22 -39.26 5.73 -33.56
C VAL A 22 -38.77 4.82 -34.69
N GLN A 23 -39.69 4.41 -35.57
CA GLN A 23 -39.35 3.68 -36.80
C GLN A 23 -38.80 4.65 -37.85
N LYS A 24 -37.69 4.28 -38.50
CA LYS A 24 -37.04 5.00 -39.60
C LYS A 24 -36.51 4.01 -40.64
N LEU A 25 -36.21 4.45 -41.86
CA LEU A 25 -35.32 3.69 -42.75
C LEU A 25 -33.94 3.58 -42.09
N PHE A 26 -33.30 2.40 -42.21
CA PHE A 26 -31.97 2.17 -41.64
C PHE A 26 -30.91 3.12 -42.22
N TRP A 27 -31.11 3.56 -43.47
CA TRP A 27 -30.28 4.55 -44.16
C TRP A 27 -30.43 5.98 -43.61
N ASP A 28 -31.61 6.33 -43.07
CA ASP A 28 -31.92 7.68 -42.56
C ASP A 28 -31.53 7.86 -41.08
N LEU A 29 -30.86 6.87 -40.47
CA LEU A 29 -30.33 6.99 -39.12
C LEU A 29 -29.08 7.86 -39.08
N THR A 30 -29.05 8.82 -38.16
CA THR A 30 -27.82 9.56 -37.86
C THR A 30 -26.79 8.65 -37.17
N THR A 31 -25.49 9.00 -37.23
CA THR A 31 -24.42 8.31 -36.48
C THR A 31 -24.78 8.12 -35.00
N TRP A 32 -25.42 9.11 -34.37
CA TRP A 32 -25.85 9.00 -32.98
C TRP A 32 -26.94 7.94 -32.79
N GLU A 33 -27.92 7.84 -33.69
CA GLU A 33 -28.97 6.82 -33.61
C GLU A 33 -28.44 5.42 -33.88
N LEU A 34 -27.51 5.27 -34.83
CA LEU A 34 -26.80 4.01 -35.11
C LEU A 34 -26.01 3.50 -33.89
N LEU A 35 -25.28 4.40 -33.21
CA LEU A 35 -24.54 4.09 -31.99
C LEU A 35 -25.45 3.77 -30.78
N ASN A 36 -26.74 4.10 -30.85
CA ASN A 36 -27.68 3.99 -29.75
C ASN A 36 -28.91 3.12 -30.10
N LEU A 37 -28.78 2.15 -31.01
CA LEU A 37 -29.79 1.10 -31.18
C LEU A 37 -29.92 0.25 -29.88
N LYS A 38 -31.05 -0.43 -29.70
CA LYS A 38 -31.22 -1.36 -28.57
C LYS A 38 -30.45 -2.66 -28.89
N PRO A 39 -29.83 -3.35 -27.89
CA PRO A 39 -29.03 -4.55 -28.16
C PRO A 39 -29.76 -5.63 -28.98
N HIS A 40 -31.00 -5.98 -28.61
CA HIS A 40 -31.83 -6.91 -29.39
C HIS A 40 -32.06 -6.39 -30.81
N THR A 41 -32.43 -5.12 -30.99
CA THR A 41 -32.68 -4.51 -32.31
C THR A 41 -31.47 -4.56 -33.25
N VAL A 42 -30.24 -4.68 -32.73
CA VAL A 42 -29.03 -4.93 -33.54
C VAL A 42 -28.87 -6.42 -33.87
N LEU A 43 -29.11 -7.31 -32.88
CA LEU A 43 -29.05 -8.77 -33.06
C LEU A 43 -30.15 -9.30 -34.00
N ASP A 44 -31.30 -8.64 -34.05
CA ASP A 44 -32.44 -9.00 -34.89
C ASP A 44 -32.20 -8.68 -36.39
N ILE A 45 -31.18 -7.88 -36.74
CA ILE A 45 -30.98 -7.39 -38.12
C ILE A 45 -30.80 -8.53 -39.15
N PRO A 46 -29.95 -9.55 -38.95
CA PRO A 46 -29.79 -10.65 -39.91
C PRO A 46 -31.09 -11.42 -40.15
N ASP A 47 -31.78 -11.79 -39.07
CA ASP A 47 -33.03 -12.55 -39.15
C ASP A 47 -34.16 -11.74 -39.79
N ARG A 48 -34.24 -10.42 -39.53
CA ARG A 48 -35.16 -9.54 -40.23
C ARG A 48 -34.83 -9.37 -41.71
N LEU A 49 -33.56 -9.22 -42.08
CA LEU A 49 -33.14 -9.15 -43.50
C LEU A 49 -33.44 -10.46 -44.25
N PHE A 50 -33.38 -11.61 -43.57
CA PHE A 50 -33.83 -12.89 -44.12
C PHE A 50 -35.36 -12.99 -44.23
N GLN A 51 -36.09 -12.68 -43.16
CA GLN A 51 -37.56 -12.84 -43.12
C GLN A 51 -38.32 -11.82 -43.97
N GLU A 52 -37.87 -10.57 -44.01
CA GLU A 52 -38.54 -9.47 -44.72
C GLU A 52 -38.11 -9.37 -46.19
N LEU A 53 -36.83 -9.65 -46.48
CA LEU A 53 -36.21 -9.36 -47.78
C LEU A 53 -35.50 -10.56 -48.43
N GLY A 54 -35.55 -11.75 -47.82
CA GLY A 54 -35.02 -13.01 -48.38
C GLY A 54 -33.50 -13.11 -48.42
N ILE A 55 -32.77 -12.24 -47.71
CA ILE A 55 -31.30 -12.19 -47.74
C ILE A 55 -30.73 -13.32 -46.88
N SER A 56 -29.96 -14.24 -47.47
CA SER A 56 -29.36 -15.34 -46.73
C SER A 56 -28.21 -14.88 -45.81
N ASN A 57 -28.09 -15.53 -44.66
CA ASN A 57 -27.01 -15.26 -43.69
C ASN A 57 -25.61 -15.51 -44.29
N ASP A 58 -25.47 -16.44 -45.25
CA ASP A 58 -24.21 -16.66 -45.98
C ASP A 58 -23.80 -15.43 -46.81
N PHE A 59 -24.73 -14.88 -47.59
CA PHE A 59 -24.50 -13.67 -48.39
C PHE A 59 -24.23 -12.46 -47.48
N LEU A 60 -25.06 -12.28 -46.45
CA LEU A 60 -24.90 -11.18 -45.49
C LEU A 60 -23.54 -11.25 -44.79
N SER A 61 -23.12 -12.42 -44.32
CA SER A 61 -21.80 -12.61 -43.68
C SER A 61 -20.65 -12.33 -44.63
N GLY A 62 -20.74 -12.82 -45.87
CA GLY A 62 -19.74 -12.57 -46.92
C GLY A 62 -19.58 -11.07 -47.23
N VAL A 63 -20.67 -10.32 -47.30
CA VAL A 63 -20.66 -8.86 -47.51
C VAL A 63 -20.17 -8.11 -46.28
N MET A 64 -20.67 -8.46 -45.08
CA MET A 64 -20.35 -7.76 -43.84
C MET A 64 -18.86 -7.87 -43.46
N ASN A 65 -18.17 -8.92 -43.90
CA ASN A 65 -16.74 -9.11 -43.66
C ASN A 65 -15.86 -7.94 -44.16
N GLU A 66 -16.29 -7.16 -45.18
CA GLU A 66 -15.60 -5.93 -45.61
C GLU A 66 -15.75 -4.75 -44.63
N PHE A 67 -16.75 -4.79 -43.74
CA PHE A 67 -17.24 -3.60 -43.00
C PHE A 67 -17.26 -3.76 -41.47
N THR A 68 -16.95 -4.93 -40.91
CA THR A 68 -16.89 -5.08 -39.44
C THR A 68 -15.60 -4.51 -38.85
N ILE A 69 -15.66 -4.09 -37.58
CA ILE A 69 -14.48 -3.69 -36.79
C ILE A 69 -13.40 -4.76 -36.71
N GLN A 70 -13.76 -6.05 -36.86
CA GLN A 70 -12.82 -7.18 -36.82
C GLN A 70 -11.89 -7.19 -38.04
N SER A 71 -12.35 -6.66 -39.17
CA SER A 71 -11.61 -6.62 -40.44
C SER A 71 -10.98 -5.24 -40.72
N THR A 72 -11.66 -4.15 -40.33
CA THR A 72 -11.21 -2.78 -40.64
C THR A 72 -10.47 -2.10 -39.50
N GLY A 73 -10.58 -2.61 -38.27
CA GLY A 73 -10.30 -1.84 -37.05
C GLY A 73 -11.40 -0.80 -36.78
N LYS A 74 -11.60 -0.45 -35.50
CA LYS A 74 -12.65 0.50 -35.10
C LYS A 74 -12.38 1.92 -35.61
N ASP A 75 -11.12 2.39 -35.52
CA ASP A 75 -10.73 3.79 -35.78
C ASP A 75 -11.04 4.23 -37.23
N VAL A 76 -10.98 3.28 -38.17
CA VAL A 76 -11.30 3.52 -39.59
C VAL A 76 -12.80 3.80 -39.77
N LEU A 77 -13.66 3.11 -39.00
CA LEU A 77 -15.10 3.34 -39.02
C LEU A 77 -15.47 4.58 -38.20
N GLU A 78 -14.87 4.77 -37.02
CA GLU A 78 -15.05 5.98 -36.19
C GLU A 78 -14.78 7.25 -37.01
N LYS A 79 -13.63 7.29 -37.71
CA LYS A 79 -13.28 8.39 -38.62
C LYS A 79 -14.23 8.52 -39.82
N LYS A 80 -14.77 7.42 -40.35
CA LYS A 80 -15.73 7.44 -41.46
C LYS A 80 -17.09 8.00 -41.05
N PHE A 81 -17.54 7.71 -39.84
CA PHE A 81 -18.85 8.10 -39.32
C PHE A 81 -18.86 9.44 -38.55
N GLY A 82 -17.70 10.07 -38.35
CA GLY A 82 -17.57 11.34 -37.62
C GLY A 82 -17.66 11.16 -36.10
N ILE A 83 -17.07 10.09 -35.57
CA ILE A 83 -17.06 9.76 -34.15
C ILE A 83 -15.78 10.32 -33.52
N ASP A 84 -15.81 11.59 -33.13
CA ASP A 84 -14.66 12.30 -32.54
C ASP A 84 -14.41 11.94 -31.06
N LEU A 85 -15.40 11.38 -30.38
CA LEU A 85 -15.32 10.97 -28.97
C LEU A 85 -15.42 9.44 -28.85
N PRO A 86 -14.39 8.74 -28.33
CA PRO A 86 -14.39 7.29 -28.24
C PRO A 86 -15.46 6.78 -27.28
N CYS A 87 -16.07 5.64 -27.61
CA CYS A 87 -17.14 5.05 -26.81
C CYS A 87 -16.62 4.53 -25.46
N GLN A 88 -17.44 4.63 -24.41
CA GLN A 88 -17.04 4.34 -23.03
C GLN A 88 -17.68 3.08 -22.45
N TYR A 89 -16.96 2.43 -21.53
CA TYR A 89 -17.53 1.50 -20.54
C TYR A 89 -17.66 2.25 -19.20
N MET A 90 -18.70 1.95 -18.42
CA MET A 90 -18.91 2.56 -17.09
C MET A 90 -19.16 1.48 -16.04
N LEU A 91 -18.44 1.54 -14.92
CA LEU A 91 -18.59 0.63 -13.79
C LEU A 91 -17.90 1.20 -12.55
N ALA A 92 -18.04 0.55 -11.40
CA ALA A 92 -17.45 1.00 -10.14
C ALA A 92 -15.93 1.30 -10.24
N THR A 93 -15.45 2.22 -9.40
CA THR A 93 -14.02 2.48 -9.19
C THR A 93 -13.30 1.24 -8.63
N SER A 94 -13.94 0.49 -7.73
CA SER A 94 -13.48 -0.79 -7.14
C SER A 94 -13.44 -1.99 -8.13
N ARG A 95 -13.53 -1.74 -9.44
CA ARG A 95 -13.53 -2.79 -10.47
C ARG A 95 -12.26 -3.65 -10.47
N HIS A 96 -12.45 -4.95 -10.71
CA HIS A 96 -11.34 -5.88 -10.94
C HIS A 96 -10.46 -5.45 -12.13
N TYR A 97 -9.14 -5.64 -12.01
CA TYR A 97 -8.13 -5.12 -12.96
C TYR A 97 -8.28 -5.67 -14.40
N SER A 98 -9.05 -6.74 -14.60
CA SER A 98 -9.41 -7.26 -15.93
C SER A 98 -10.07 -6.20 -16.81
N TRP A 99 -10.86 -5.28 -16.25
CA TRP A 99 -11.59 -4.26 -17.01
C TRP A 99 -10.70 -3.22 -17.70
N PRO A 100 -9.83 -2.47 -16.99
CA PRO A 100 -8.88 -1.56 -17.65
C PRO A 100 -7.91 -2.31 -18.58
N LYS A 101 -7.51 -3.55 -18.23
CA LYS A 101 -6.70 -4.43 -19.09
C LYS A 101 -7.43 -4.80 -20.39
N SER A 102 -8.72 -5.14 -20.32
CA SER A 102 -9.54 -5.46 -21.50
C SER A 102 -9.78 -4.23 -22.39
N GLY A 103 -9.95 -3.05 -21.80
CA GLY A 103 -9.96 -1.78 -22.53
C GLY A 103 -8.67 -1.56 -23.32
N ALA A 104 -7.51 -1.81 -22.71
CA ALA A 104 -6.22 -1.72 -23.40
C ALA A 104 -6.06 -2.78 -24.52
N ILE A 105 -6.40 -4.04 -24.26
CA ILE A 105 -6.26 -5.16 -25.24
C ILE A 105 -7.20 -5.00 -26.43
N SER A 106 -8.43 -4.50 -26.23
CA SER A 106 -9.43 -4.28 -27.29
C SER A 106 -9.19 -3.04 -28.15
N GLY A 107 -8.13 -2.26 -27.90
CA GLY A 107 -7.87 -0.99 -28.59
C GLY A 107 -8.80 0.16 -28.18
N ILE A 108 -9.66 -0.04 -27.17
CA ILE A 108 -10.57 0.99 -26.64
C ILE A 108 -9.84 1.98 -25.71
N GLY A 109 -8.74 1.51 -25.09
CA GLY A 109 -7.93 2.26 -24.14
C GLY A 109 -8.49 2.22 -22.71
N SER A 110 -7.62 2.02 -21.72
CA SER A 110 -8.00 1.99 -20.31
C SER A 110 -8.66 3.28 -19.82
N GLY A 111 -8.30 4.44 -20.41
CA GLY A 111 -8.92 5.73 -20.11
C GLY A 111 -10.40 5.87 -20.52
N ASN A 112 -10.91 4.96 -21.36
CA ASN A 112 -12.34 4.88 -21.71
C ASN A 112 -13.10 3.82 -20.88
N ILE A 113 -12.42 3.17 -19.93
CA ILE A 113 -13.02 2.33 -18.90
C ILE A 113 -13.25 3.20 -17.66
N ILE A 114 -14.42 3.84 -17.63
CA ILE A 114 -14.75 4.92 -16.70
C ILE A 114 -15.10 4.36 -15.32
N GLY A 115 -14.42 4.88 -14.29
CA GLY A 115 -14.82 4.69 -12.90
C GLY A 115 -15.98 5.60 -12.54
N ILE A 116 -17.07 4.99 -12.09
CA ILE A 116 -18.15 5.61 -11.34
C ILE A 116 -17.84 5.42 -9.85
N LYS A 117 -18.07 6.44 -9.02
CA LYS A 117 -17.83 6.35 -7.57
C LYS A 117 -18.63 5.23 -6.93
N VAL A 118 -18.15 4.73 -5.79
CA VAL A 118 -18.91 3.82 -4.92
C VAL A 118 -19.64 4.57 -3.80
N ASP A 119 -20.60 3.89 -3.16
CA ASP A 119 -21.22 4.30 -1.91
C ASP A 119 -20.49 3.71 -0.68
N ASN A 120 -21.04 3.90 0.53
CA ASN A 120 -20.47 3.39 1.78
C ASN A 120 -20.37 1.86 1.85
N ALA A 121 -21.10 1.12 1.02
CA ALA A 121 -21.08 -0.34 0.96
C ALA A 121 -20.19 -0.88 -0.19
N ALA A 122 -19.37 -0.01 -0.80
CA ALA A 122 -18.55 -0.28 -1.98
C ALA A 122 -19.35 -0.64 -3.27
N ARG A 123 -20.66 -0.39 -3.28
CA ARG A 123 -21.55 -0.59 -4.44
C ARG A 123 -21.57 0.64 -5.34
N VAL A 124 -21.84 0.50 -6.64
CA VAL A 124 -21.80 1.61 -7.59
C VAL A 124 -22.84 2.70 -7.27
N ASN A 125 -22.37 3.94 -7.19
CA ASN A 125 -23.20 5.08 -6.86
C ASN A 125 -24.12 5.44 -8.03
N ILE A 126 -25.39 5.06 -7.92
CA ILE A 126 -26.42 5.28 -8.95
C ILE A 126 -26.59 6.76 -9.33
N LYS A 127 -26.33 7.71 -8.42
CA LYS A 127 -26.40 9.13 -8.76
C LYS A 127 -25.20 9.57 -9.60
N ASP A 128 -24.00 9.10 -9.27
CA ASP A 128 -22.77 9.39 -10.03
C ASP A 128 -22.83 8.76 -11.44
N LEU A 129 -23.43 7.56 -11.56
CA LEU A 129 -23.77 6.94 -12.84
C LEU A 129 -24.80 7.76 -13.63
N ASP A 130 -25.87 8.23 -12.99
CA ASP A 130 -26.93 9.01 -13.65
C ASP A 130 -26.42 10.37 -14.15
N ASP A 131 -25.67 11.10 -13.31
CA ASP A 131 -24.99 12.35 -13.68
C ASP A 131 -24.06 12.15 -14.89
N ARG A 132 -23.33 11.02 -14.93
CA ARG A 132 -22.39 10.70 -16.01
C ARG A 132 -23.08 10.27 -17.30
N LEU A 133 -24.17 9.52 -17.24
CA LEU A 133 -24.97 9.16 -18.42
C LEU A 133 -25.62 10.42 -19.05
N GLU A 134 -26.03 11.40 -18.24
CA GLU A 134 -26.52 12.69 -18.74
C GLU A 134 -25.40 13.49 -19.44
N ASP A 135 -24.18 13.52 -18.89
CA ASP A 135 -23.02 14.17 -19.51
C ASP A 135 -22.65 13.52 -20.86
N ASN A 136 -22.62 12.19 -20.92
CA ASN A 136 -22.39 11.43 -22.15
C ASN A 136 -23.47 11.68 -23.22
N LEU A 137 -24.76 11.73 -22.83
CA LEU A 137 -25.87 12.10 -23.72
C LEU A 137 -25.67 13.52 -24.28
N ASN A 138 -25.39 14.51 -23.43
CA ASN A 138 -25.22 15.91 -23.82
C ASN A 138 -24.03 16.11 -24.77
N LYS A 139 -22.93 15.36 -24.56
CA LYS A 139 -21.72 15.38 -25.42
C LYS A 139 -21.85 14.53 -26.68
N LYS A 140 -22.90 13.72 -26.81
CA LYS A 140 -23.02 12.64 -27.82
C LYS A 140 -21.83 11.66 -27.79
N GLN A 141 -21.34 11.33 -26.59
CA GLN A 141 -20.32 10.30 -26.39
C GLN A 141 -21.00 8.97 -26.05
N ALA A 142 -20.96 8.01 -26.97
CA ALA A 142 -21.68 6.75 -26.84
C ALA A 142 -21.13 5.87 -25.70
N VAL A 143 -21.99 5.03 -25.14
CA VAL A 143 -21.67 4.12 -24.04
C VAL A 143 -21.86 2.69 -24.54
N LEU A 144 -20.77 1.92 -24.61
CA LEU A 144 -20.81 0.53 -25.07
C LEU A 144 -21.53 -0.34 -24.04
N ALA A 145 -21.10 -0.27 -22.78
CA ALA A 145 -21.75 -0.98 -21.69
C ALA A 145 -21.66 -0.25 -20.34
N VAL A 146 -22.67 -0.45 -19.51
CA VAL A 146 -22.55 -0.31 -18.05
C VAL A 146 -22.35 -1.71 -17.47
N VAL A 147 -21.38 -1.89 -16.57
CA VAL A 147 -21.17 -3.15 -15.85
C VAL A 147 -21.66 -3.03 -14.43
N ALA A 148 -22.49 -3.99 -14.01
CA ALA A 148 -22.84 -4.23 -12.62
C ALA A 148 -21.92 -5.32 -12.06
N ILE A 149 -21.23 -5.04 -10.96
CA ILE A 149 -20.39 -6.00 -10.25
C ILE A 149 -21.29 -6.76 -9.26
N MET A 150 -21.52 -8.04 -9.53
CA MET A 150 -22.35 -8.90 -8.71
C MET A 150 -21.44 -9.73 -7.81
N GLY A 151 -20.90 -9.08 -6.77
CA GLY A 151 -19.87 -9.62 -5.89
C GLY A 151 -18.49 -9.04 -6.19
N SER A 152 -18.17 -7.89 -5.58
CA SER A 152 -16.86 -7.25 -5.69
C SER A 152 -15.74 -8.15 -5.15
N THR A 153 -14.51 -7.94 -5.66
CA THR A 153 -13.36 -8.81 -5.30
C THR A 153 -12.88 -8.61 -3.86
N GLU A 154 -13.09 -7.41 -3.31
CA GLU A 154 -12.51 -7.00 -2.03
C GLU A 154 -13.51 -7.04 -0.85
N GLU A 155 -14.81 -6.83 -1.11
CA GLU A 155 -15.87 -6.75 -0.10
C GLU A 155 -17.06 -7.71 -0.36
N GLY A 156 -17.10 -8.36 -1.53
CA GLY A 156 -18.22 -9.20 -1.95
C GLY A 156 -19.51 -8.41 -2.24
N ALA A 157 -19.44 -7.08 -2.36
CA ALA A 157 -20.57 -6.18 -2.51
C ALA A 157 -21.34 -6.43 -3.82
N VAL A 158 -22.65 -6.20 -3.81
CA VAL A 158 -23.51 -6.37 -5.00
C VAL A 158 -24.04 -5.03 -5.48
N ASP A 159 -23.70 -4.65 -6.71
CA ASP A 159 -24.21 -3.46 -7.35
C ASP A 159 -25.75 -3.49 -7.51
N PRO A 160 -26.45 -2.35 -7.32
CA PRO A 160 -27.90 -2.24 -7.51
C PRO A 160 -28.32 -2.31 -8.99
N LEU A 161 -28.18 -3.51 -9.57
CA LEU A 161 -28.42 -3.84 -10.98
C LEU A 161 -29.82 -3.44 -11.48
N ASN A 162 -30.87 -3.60 -10.68
CA ASN A 162 -32.21 -3.15 -11.07
C ASN A 162 -32.26 -1.63 -11.28
N SER A 163 -31.51 -0.85 -10.49
CA SER A 163 -31.39 0.60 -10.69
C SER A 163 -30.61 0.94 -11.97
N ILE A 164 -29.56 0.18 -12.30
CA ILE A 164 -28.84 0.30 -13.59
C ILE A 164 -29.77 -0.02 -14.77
N LEU A 165 -30.59 -1.06 -14.66
CA LEU A 165 -31.60 -1.42 -15.67
C LEU A 165 -32.72 -0.38 -15.79
N ALA A 166 -33.08 0.30 -14.69
CA ALA A 166 -34.00 1.44 -14.71
C ALA A 166 -33.37 2.67 -15.39
N LEU A 167 -32.09 2.96 -15.14
CA LEU A 167 -31.35 3.99 -15.86
C LEU A 167 -31.25 3.69 -17.35
N ARG A 168 -31.02 2.44 -17.77
CA ARG A 168 -31.06 2.06 -19.19
C ARG A 168 -32.40 2.43 -19.84
N LYS A 169 -33.53 2.09 -19.19
CA LYS A 169 -34.87 2.45 -19.67
C LYS A 169 -35.06 3.97 -19.71
N LYS A 170 -34.62 4.71 -18.68
CA LYS A 170 -34.64 6.18 -18.63
C LYS A 170 -33.92 6.78 -19.84
N TYR A 171 -32.67 6.37 -20.08
CA TYR A 171 -31.85 6.93 -21.16
C TYR A 171 -32.30 6.54 -22.56
N GLN A 172 -32.87 5.34 -22.74
CA GLN A 172 -33.43 4.94 -24.04
C GLN A 172 -34.58 5.86 -24.49
N THR A 173 -35.39 6.41 -23.56
CA THR A 173 -36.38 7.45 -23.92
C THR A 173 -35.74 8.77 -24.36
N LYS A 174 -34.52 9.08 -23.91
CA LYS A 174 -33.74 10.27 -24.27
C LYS A 174 -32.88 10.12 -25.53
N GLY A 175 -32.76 8.91 -26.08
CA GLY A 175 -31.89 8.64 -27.24
C GLY A 175 -30.47 8.18 -26.90
N LEU A 176 -30.23 7.66 -25.68
CA LEU A 176 -28.98 6.99 -25.29
C LEU A 176 -29.26 5.52 -24.92
N SER A 177 -28.53 4.58 -25.50
CA SER A 177 -28.66 3.14 -25.27
C SER A 177 -27.30 2.54 -24.96
N PHE A 178 -27.28 1.44 -24.20
CA PHE A 178 -26.06 0.74 -23.81
C PHE A 178 -26.36 -0.74 -23.47
N LEU A 179 -25.34 -1.59 -23.59
CA LEU A 179 -25.36 -2.94 -23.03
C LEU A 179 -25.29 -2.86 -21.50
N VAL A 180 -25.87 -3.85 -20.81
CA VAL A 180 -25.60 -4.12 -19.41
C VAL A 180 -24.88 -5.47 -19.32
N HIS A 181 -23.73 -5.49 -18.66
CA HIS A 181 -23.03 -6.71 -18.30
C HIS A 181 -23.14 -6.95 -16.79
N ALA A 182 -23.35 -8.19 -16.37
CA ALA A 182 -23.18 -8.59 -14.98
C ALA A 182 -21.82 -9.27 -14.82
N ASP A 183 -20.87 -8.61 -14.17
CA ASP A 183 -19.65 -9.25 -13.69
C ASP A 183 -20.00 -10.02 -12.42
N ALA A 184 -20.63 -11.18 -12.63
CA ALA A 184 -21.04 -12.12 -11.58
C ALA A 184 -20.01 -13.24 -11.41
N ALA A 185 -18.73 -12.95 -11.69
CA ALA A 185 -17.62 -13.88 -11.57
C ALA A 185 -17.63 -14.58 -10.19
N TRP A 186 -17.82 -13.80 -9.13
CA TRP A 186 -18.04 -14.31 -7.76
C TRP A 186 -19.51 -14.67 -7.49
N GLY A 187 -20.43 -13.71 -7.64
CA GLY A 187 -21.81 -13.84 -7.15
C GLY A 187 -22.75 -14.71 -7.99
N GLY A 188 -22.37 -15.11 -9.20
CA GLY A 188 -23.29 -15.82 -10.12
C GLY A 188 -23.82 -17.14 -9.56
N TYR A 189 -23.00 -17.90 -8.82
CA TYR A 189 -23.44 -19.14 -8.18
C TYR A 189 -24.41 -18.92 -7.01
N PHE A 190 -24.41 -17.75 -6.39
CA PHE A 190 -25.35 -17.42 -5.30
C PHE A 190 -26.79 -17.27 -5.81
N CYS A 191 -27.00 -17.14 -7.13
CA CYS A 191 -28.33 -17.24 -7.73
C CYS A 191 -29.01 -18.59 -7.45
N THR A 192 -28.26 -19.64 -7.09
CA THR A 192 -28.83 -20.94 -6.66
C THR A 192 -29.54 -20.88 -5.30
N MET A 193 -29.29 -19.83 -4.50
CA MET A 193 -29.97 -19.58 -3.22
C MET A 193 -31.32 -18.87 -3.37
N LEU A 194 -31.71 -18.49 -4.60
CA LEU A 194 -33.04 -17.94 -4.89
C LEU A 194 -34.08 -19.07 -5.02
N PRO A 195 -35.28 -18.93 -4.42
CA PRO A 195 -36.38 -19.85 -4.66
C PRO A 195 -36.74 -19.97 -6.15
N LYS A 196 -37.11 -21.18 -6.58
CA LYS A 196 -37.48 -21.48 -7.98
C LYS A 196 -38.71 -20.69 -8.45
N ASP A 197 -39.53 -20.25 -7.52
CA ASP A 197 -40.78 -19.50 -7.71
C ASP A 197 -40.71 -18.05 -7.17
N TYR A 198 -39.50 -17.58 -6.79
CA TYR A 198 -39.28 -16.23 -6.23
C TYR A 198 -39.86 -15.12 -7.11
N ARG A 199 -40.48 -14.15 -6.45
CA ARG A 199 -41.06 -12.94 -7.03
C ARG A 199 -40.35 -11.72 -6.45
N PRO A 200 -40.06 -10.68 -7.25
CA PRO A 200 -39.48 -9.44 -6.75
C PRO A 200 -40.34 -8.83 -5.64
N GLY A 201 -39.81 -8.78 -4.42
CA GLY A 201 -40.51 -8.34 -3.20
C GLY A 201 -40.82 -9.44 -2.18
N ASP A 202 -40.60 -10.71 -2.51
CA ASP A 202 -40.68 -11.81 -1.54
C ASP A 202 -39.55 -11.67 -0.50
N VAL A 203 -39.90 -11.82 0.79
CA VAL A 203 -38.92 -11.82 1.90
C VAL A 203 -38.82 -13.23 2.47
N MET A 204 -37.72 -13.90 2.16
CA MET A 204 -37.41 -15.24 2.67
C MET A 204 -37.28 -15.26 4.21
N ASN A 205 -38.16 -16.03 4.85
CA ASN A 205 -37.94 -16.56 6.19
C ASN A 205 -37.20 -17.90 6.12
N LEU A 206 -36.42 -18.21 7.16
CA LEU A 206 -35.59 -19.41 7.23
C LEU A 206 -36.45 -20.66 7.50
N PRO A 207 -36.00 -21.87 7.10
CA PRO A 207 -36.71 -23.12 7.40
C PRO A 207 -36.90 -23.32 8.90
N SER A 208 -38.16 -23.45 9.35
CA SER A 208 -38.52 -23.64 10.76
C SER A 208 -38.60 -25.11 11.19
N ASP A 209 -38.47 -26.05 10.25
CA ASP A 209 -38.67 -27.49 10.44
C ASP A 209 -37.33 -28.22 10.25
N MET A 210 -36.68 -28.64 11.34
CA MET A 210 -35.37 -29.33 11.33
C MET A 210 -35.26 -30.37 12.45
N GLY A 211 -34.52 -31.45 12.17
CA GLY A 211 -34.45 -32.66 13.02
C GLY A 211 -33.39 -32.62 14.15
N PRO A 212 -33.54 -33.45 15.20
CA PRO A 212 -32.72 -33.37 16.40
C PRO A 212 -31.42 -34.19 16.33
N GLN A 213 -30.34 -33.64 15.76
CA GLN A 213 -29.00 -34.25 15.80
C GLN A 213 -27.87 -33.23 16.01
N SER A 214 -26.76 -33.68 16.60
CA SER A 214 -25.53 -32.90 16.81
C SER A 214 -24.78 -32.68 15.50
N GLY A 215 -24.28 -31.46 15.27
CA GLY A 215 -23.59 -31.07 14.04
C GLY A 215 -24.40 -30.15 13.12
N PHE A 216 -25.51 -29.57 13.62
CA PHE A 216 -26.40 -28.70 12.84
C PHE A 216 -25.74 -27.39 12.39
N VAL A 217 -25.88 -27.10 11.09
CA VAL A 217 -25.54 -25.82 10.45
C VAL A 217 -26.77 -25.34 9.67
N PRO A 218 -27.31 -24.13 9.94
CA PRO A 218 -28.47 -23.60 9.23
C PRO A 218 -28.08 -22.99 7.87
N ASP A 219 -28.91 -23.20 6.85
CA ASP A 219 -28.80 -22.49 5.57
C ASP A 219 -29.17 -21.01 5.74
N ALA A 220 -28.18 -20.10 5.72
CA ALA A 220 -28.43 -18.66 5.82
C ALA A 220 -28.87 -18.05 4.48
N CYS A 221 -30.09 -17.50 4.43
CA CYS A 221 -30.61 -16.86 3.21
C CYS A 221 -30.00 -15.46 2.96
N LEU A 222 -29.74 -15.16 1.69
CA LEU A 222 -29.32 -13.84 1.15
C LEU A 222 -30.06 -12.64 1.78
N ARG A 223 -29.40 -11.46 1.83
CA ARG A 223 -30.05 -10.16 2.13
C ARG A 223 -31.17 -9.87 1.14
N ALA A 224 -32.24 -9.18 1.55
CA ALA A 224 -33.42 -8.94 0.71
C ALA A 224 -33.12 -8.10 -0.55
N GLU A 225 -32.27 -7.08 -0.41
CA GLU A 225 -31.71 -6.29 -1.53
C GLU A 225 -30.91 -7.18 -2.50
N THR A 226 -29.97 -7.98 -1.99
CA THR A 226 -29.16 -8.90 -2.79
C THR A 226 -29.99 -9.94 -3.55
N GLN A 227 -31.11 -10.42 -2.97
CA GLN A 227 -32.04 -11.32 -3.68
C GLN A 227 -32.64 -10.63 -4.91
N PHE A 228 -33.06 -9.38 -4.78
CA PHE A 228 -33.72 -8.60 -5.82
C PHE A 228 -32.76 -8.28 -6.99
N ASP A 229 -31.53 -7.88 -6.70
CA ASP A 229 -30.52 -7.57 -7.72
C ASP A 229 -29.89 -8.82 -8.36
N LEU A 230 -29.66 -9.92 -7.61
CA LEU A 230 -29.30 -11.21 -8.21
C LEU A 230 -30.42 -11.74 -9.11
N TYR A 231 -31.70 -11.59 -8.72
CA TYR A 231 -32.82 -11.97 -9.57
C TYR A 231 -32.86 -11.17 -10.88
N ALA A 232 -32.40 -9.92 -10.87
CA ALA A 232 -32.36 -9.03 -12.03
C ALA A 232 -31.30 -9.41 -13.09
N ILE A 233 -30.35 -10.30 -12.78
CA ILE A 233 -29.32 -10.77 -13.73
C ILE A 233 -29.93 -11.35 -15.02
N ARG A 234 -31.16 -11.88 -14.99
CA ARG A 234 -31.86 -12.36 -16.21
C ARG A 234 -32.15 -11.29 -17.28
N TYR A 235 -31.97 -10.01 -16.96
CA TYR A 235 -32.31 -8.87 -17.83
C TYR A 235 -31.08 -8.13 -18.39
N VAL A 236 -29.87 -8.65 -18.16
CA VAL A 236 -28.62 -8.11 -18.74
C VAL A 236 -28.31 -8.79 -20.07
N ASP A 237 -27.45 -8.18 -20.89
CA ASP A 237 -27.14 -8.69 -22.24
C ASP A 237 -26.00 -9.72 -22.22
N SER A 238 -25.20 -9.79 -21.14
CA SER A 238 -24.18 -10.82 -20.91
C SER A 238 -23.78 -10.94 -19.43
N VAL A 239 -23.36 -12.14 -19.02
CA VAL A 239 -22.97 -12.47 -17.63
C VAL A 239 -21.62 -13.17 -17.65
N THR A 240 -20.66 -12.70 -16.86
CA THR A 240 -19.47 -13.49 -16.47
C THR A 240 -19.80 -14.27 -15.19
N VAL A 241 -19.43 -15.54 -15.10
CA VAL A 241 -19.56 -16.37 -13.90
C VAL A 241 -18.47 -17.44 -13.87
N ASP A 242 -17.78 -17.59 -12.74
CA ASP A 242 -16.67 -18.54 -12.62
C ASP A 242 -17.05 -19.76 -11.75
N PRO A 243 -17.15 -20.98 -12.32
CA PRO A 243 -17.32 -22.21 -11.55
C PRO A 243 -16.21 -22.48 -10.53
N HIS A 244 -15.05 -21.86 -10.73
CA HIS A 244 -13.88 -21.93 -9.85
C HIS A 244 -13.90 -20.97 -8.66
N LYS A 245 -14.90 -20.09 -8.59
CA LYS A 245 -15.18 -19.27 -7.41
C LYS A 245 -16.20 -20.01 -6.53
N ALA A 246 -17.33 -19.40 -6.20
CA ALA A 246 -18.38 -19.99 -5.37
C ALA A 246 -19.11 -21.22 -5.98
N GLY A 247 -18.67 -21.71 -7.14
CA GLY A 247 -19.11 -22.98 -7.72
C GLY A 247 -18.37 -24.23 -7.22
N TYR A 248 -17.31 -24.07 -6.42
CA TYR A 248 -16.49 -25.17 -5.85
C TYR A 248 -15.85 -26.13 -6.87
N ILE A 249 -15.87 -25.84 -8.19
CA ILE A 249 -15.22 -26.66 -9.23
C ILE A 249 -13.78 -26.20 -9.42
N PRO A 250 -12.73 -26.98 -9.10
CA PRO A 250 -11.35 -26.49 -9.09
C PRO A 250 -10.88 -25.78 -10.37
N TYR A 251 -10.46 -24.50 -10.25
CA TYR A 251 -9.21 -24.07 -10.87
C TYR A 251 -7.96 -24.57 -10.14
N PRO A 252 -7.89 -24.89 -8.81
CA PRO A 252 -8.64 -24.66 -7.53
C PRO A 252 -9.94 -23.82 -7.31
N ALA A 253 -10.70 -24.11 -6.23
CA ALA A 253 -11.97 -23.45 -5.85
C ALA A 253 -12.39 -23.64 -4.36
N GLY A 254 -13.42 -22.91 -3.89
CA GLY A 254 -14.02 -23.00 -2.53
C GLY A 254 -15.18 -21.99 -2.27
N GLY A 255 -15.78 -21.95 -1.06
CA GLY A 255 -16.87 -20.99 -0.71
C GLY A 255 -17.55 -21.11 0.68
N LEU A 256 -18.18 -20.01 1.17
CA LEU A 256 -19.08 -19.84 2.35
C LEU A 256 -18.47 -19.44 3.73
N CYS A 257 -19.21 -18.64 4.52
CA CYS A 257 -18.74 -17.72 5.60
C CYS A 257 -19.63 -17.62 6.87
N TYR A 258 -19.08 -17.04 7.95
CA TYR A 258 -19.70 -16.82 9.28
C TYR A 258 -19.41 -15.39 9.86
N PRO A 259 -20.16 -14.87 10.85
CA PRO A 259 -20.26 -13.42 11.16
C PRO A 259 -19.47 -12.87 12.39
N GLU A 260 -18.68 -13.66 13.08
CA GLU A 260 -18.28 -13.43 14.49
C GLU A 260 -17.41 -12.19 14.77
N TRP A 261 -16.82 -11.57 13.75
CA TRP A 261 -15.95 -10.40 13.93
C TRP A 261 -16.69 -9.07 14.15
N ALA A 262 -17.99 -9.01 13.87
CA ALA A 262 -18.82 -7.80 13.97
C ALA A 262 -18.81 -7.15 15.38
N ALA A 263 -18.52 -7.93 16.43
CA ALA A 263 -18.52 -7.47 17.83
C ALA A 263 -17.27 -7.89 18.63
N LEU A 264 -16.16 -8.25 17.97
CA LEU A 264 -14.96 -8.84 18.58
C LEU A 264 -14.31 -7.98 19.69
N THR A 265 -14.41 -6.65 19.61
CA THR A 265 -13.77 -5.71 20.54
C THR A 265 -14.78 -4.76 21.20
N ASP A 266 -14.44 -4.27 22.38
CA ASP A 266 -15.22 -3.33 23.21
C ASP A 266 -14.38 -2.08 23.60
N THR A 267 -14.81 -1.35 24.64
CA THR A 267 -14.08 -0.21 25.19
C THR A 267 -12.87 -0.58 26.06
N SER A 268 -12.79 -1.82 26.56
CA SER A 268 -11.68 -2.31 27.40
C SER A 268 -10.55 -2.99 26.60
N SER A 269 -10.88 -3.42 25.38
CA SER A 269 -9.99 -4.11 24.45
C SER A 269 -8.78 -3.26 24.08
N PRO A 270 -7.55 -3.83 24.05
CA PRO A 270 -6.32 -3.09 23.74
C PRO A 270 -6.23 -2.67 22.26
N PHE A 271 -7.03 -3.30 21.41
CA PHE A 271 -7.23 -2.94 20.01
C PHE A 271 -8.71 -2.80 19.69
N ILE A 272 -9.01 -2.21 18.54
CA ILE A 272 -10.34 -2.00 17.98
C ILE A 272 -10.42 -2.81 16.68
N CYS A 273 -11.47 -3.59 16.52
CA CYS A 273 -11.83 -4.28 15.28
C CYS A 273 -13.13 -3.67 14.73
N VAL A 274 -13.15 -3.30 13.44
CA VAL A 274 -14.33 -2.72 12.78
C VAL A 274 -14.61 -3.46 11.47
N PRO A 275 -15.81 -4.07 11.29
CA PRO A 275 -16.21 -4.64 10.01
C PRO A 275 -16.43 -3.52 8.98
N PHE A 276 -16.09 -3.77 7.72
CA PHE A 276 -16.33 -2.79 6.65
C PHE A 276 -17.84 -2.48 6.52
N ASN A 277 -18.67 -3.51 6.43
CA ASN A 277 -20.13 -3.35 6.42
C ASN A 277 -20.59 -2.71 7.74
N GLU A 278 -21.51 -1.74 7.64
CA GLU A 278 -22.10 -1.03 8.79
C GLU A 278 -23.12 -1.94 9.50
N LEU A 279 -23.11 -1.93 10.84
CA LEU A 279 -24.10 -2.65 11.63
C LEU A 279 -25.50 -2.03 11.43
N PRO A 280 -26.61 -2.78 11.60
CA PRO A 280 -27.96 -2.24 11.41
C PRO A 280 -28.25 -0.98 12.23
N SER A 281 -27.72 -0.89 13.45
CA SER A 281 -27.82 0.33 14.28
C SER A 281 -26.99 1.51 13.76
N GLU A 282 -25.91 1.30 13.00
CA GLU A 282 -25.12 2.39 12.38
C GLU A 282 -25.87 3.05 11.21
N LEU A 283 -26.67 2.28 10.48
CA LEU A 283 -27.47 2.72 9.34
C LEU A 283 -28.70 3.59 9.73
N VAL A 284 -29.09 3.61 11.00
CA VAL A 284 -30.27 4.35 11.48
C VAL A 284 -29.96 5.85 11.64
N PRO A 285 -30.75 6.76 11.04
CA PRO A 285 -30.59 8.21 11.24
C PRO A 285 -30.64 8.61 12.72
N GLY A 286 -29.58 9.27 13.19
CA GLY A 286 -29.45 9.67 14.59
C GLY A 286 -28.78 8.64 15.51
N SER A 287 -28.14 7.59 14.95
CA SER A 287 -27.38 6.61 15.73
C SER A 287 -26.29 7.23 16.62
N THR A 288 -25.99 6.52 17.71
CA THR A 288 -25.04 6.92 18.76
C THR A 288 -24.09 5.78 19.10
N SER A 289 -22.93 6.09 19.70
CA SER A 289 -22.01 5.07 20.20
C SER A 289 -22.66 4.12 21.22
N ALA A 290 -23.67 4.60 21.98
CA ALA A 290 -24.41 3.78 22.93
C ALA A 290 -25.37 2.78 22.25
N THR A 291 -26.04 3.17 21.17
CA THR A 291 -26.91 2.25 20.40
C THR A 291 -26.08 1.20 19.66
N VAL A 292 -24.92 1.58 19.13
CA VAL A 292 -23.98 0.66 18.47
C VAL A 292 -23.38 -0.34 19.47
N GLU A 293 -22.97 0.10 20.66
CA GLU A 293 -22.40 -0.82 21.66
C GLU A 293 -23.47 -1.72 22.31
N ALA A 294 -24.73 -1.27 22.39
CA ALA A 294 -25.85 -2.12 22.77
C ALA A 294 -26.09 -3.23 21.73
N GLU A 295 -26.03 -2.93 20.43
CA GLU A 295 -26.12 -3.95 19.38
C GLU A 295 -24.92 -4.90 19.39
N LYS A 296 -23.69 -4.41 19.57
CA LYS A 296 -22.51 -5.28 19.76
C LYS A 296 -22.65 -6.19 20.98
N THR A 297 -23.15 -5.69 22.10
CA THR A 297 -23.43 -6.47 23.32
C THR A 297 -24.47 -7.57 23.06
N ARG A 298 -25.49 -7.26 22.26
CA ARG A 298 -26.47 -8.24 21.78
C ARG A 298 -25.83 -9.29 20.86
N ILE A 299 -24.97 -8.90 19.92
CA ILE A 299 -24.26 -9.86 19.05
C ILE A 299 -23.37 -10.80 19.89
N ARG A 300 -22.64 -10.28 20.89
CA ARG A 300 -21.83 -11.13 21.79
C ARG A 300 -22.69 -12.15 22.54
N THR A 301 -23.70 -11.69 23.26
CA THR A 301 -24.50 -12.52 24.18
C THR A 301 -25.58 -13.37 23.50
N GLU A 302 -26.08 -12.98 22.32
CA GLU A 302 -27.14 -13.70 21.60
C GLU A 302 -26.65 -14.53 20.41
N ILE A 303 -25.45 -14.28 19.90
CA ILE A 303 -24.89 -15.01 18.74
C ILE A 303 -23.55 -15.65 19.12
N VAL A 304 -22.51 -14.87 19.45
CA VAL A 304 -21.13 -15.38 19.59
C VAL A 304 -20.95 -16.34 20.77
N GLU A 305 -21.66 -16.09 21.88
CA GLU A 305 -21.61 -16.93 23.09
C GLU A 305 -22.42 -18.24 22.98
N LYS A 306 -23.33 -18.35 22.02
CA LYS A 306 -24.26 -19.48 21.85
C LYS A 306 -23.85 -20.45 20.73
N THR A 307 -24.49 -21.61 20.70
CA THR A 307 -24.44 -22.57 19.59
C THR A 307 -25.60 -22.36 18.62
N ASN A 308 -25.46 -22.85 17.38
CA ASN A 308 -26.51 -22.80 16.35
C ASN A 308 -27.88 -23.31 16.85
N ALA A 309 -27.90 -24.35 17.71
CA ALA A 309 -29.13 -24.92 18.25
C ALA A 309 -29.80 -23.99 19.27
N GLU A 310 -29.03 -23.35 20.16
CA GLU A 310 -29.54 -22.42 21.17
C GLU A 310 -30.08 -21.13 20.52
N ILE A 311 -29.42 -20.63 19.47
CA ILE A 311 -29.89 -19.47 18.69
C ILE A 311 -31.27 -19.76 18.06
N ILE A 312 -31.42 -20.91 17.40
CA ILE A 312 -32.71 -21.33 16.81
C ILE A 312 -33.78 -21.54 17.89
N GLN A 313 -33.43 -22.15 19.02
CA GLN A 313 -34.36 -22.41 20.13
C GLN A 313 -34.88 -21.11 20.77
N ASP A 314 -34.00 -20.13 20.98
CA ASP A 314 -34.40 -18.81 21.49
C ASP A 314 -35.24 -18.03 20.47
N ASP A 315 -34.92 -18.14 19.18
CA ASP A 315 -35.68 -17.51 18.10
C ASP A 315 -37.11 -18.06 17.94
N GLN A 316 -37.40 -19.28 18.37
CA GLN A 316 -38.79 -19.78 18.44
C GLN A 316 -39.68 -18.98 19.39
N GLN A 317 -39.11 -18.27 20.38
CA GLN A 317 -39.86 -17.49 21.38
C GLN A 317 -39.84 -15.98 21.13
N ARG A 318 -39.15 -15.53 20.07
CA ARG A 318 -38.95 -14.10 19.77
C ARG A 318 -39.90 -13.58 18.68
N PRO A 319 -40.37 -12.32 18.79
CA PRO A 319 -40.97 -11.59 17.67
C PRO A 319 -40.06 -11.61 16.43
N ASP A 320 -40.63 -11.66 15.23
CA ASP A 320 -39.87 -11.78 13.96
C ASP A 320 -38.85 -10.64 13.74
N ASP A 321 -39.12 -9.45 14.27
CA ASP A 321 -38.22 -8.30 14.26
C ASP A 321 -37.04 -8.42 15.24
N GLN A 322 -37.16 -9.26 16.27
CA GLN A 322 -36.23 -9.43 17.39
C GLN A 322 -35.47 -10.77 17.37
N LYS A 323 -35.67 -11.59 16.34
CA LYS A 323 -34.89 -12.82 16.11
C LYS A 323 -33.40 -12.51 15.92
N ALA A 324 -32.55 -13.26 16.60
CA ALA A 324 -31.09 -13.17 16.50
C ALA A 324 -30.62 -13.58 15.10
N ILE A 325 -31.26 -14.56 14.46
CA ILE A 325 -30.92 -15.01 13.10
C ILE A 325 -31.36 -14.01 12.02
N LYS A 326 -32.30 -13.10 12.31
CA LYS A 326 -32.59 -11.95 11.46
C LYS A 326 -31.42 -10.96 11.51
N LEU A 327 -31.03 -10.52 12.71
CA LEU A 327 -29.85 -9.67 12.92
C LEU A 327 -28.61 -10.28 12.25
N MET A 328 -28.39 -11.59 12.40
CA MET A 328 -27.26 -12.31 11.81
C MET A 328 -27.18 -12.19 10.27
N ARG A 329 -28.31 -12.15 9.56
CA ARG A 329 -28.37 -11.97 8.09
C ARG A 329 -28.08 -10.53 7.65
N ASP A 330 -28.23 -9.57 8.55
CA ASP A 330 -27.95 -8.16 8.29
C ASP A 330 -26.48 -7.79 8.63
N LEU A 331 -25.68 -8.73 9.17
CA LEU A 331 -24.23 -8.56 9.45
C LEU A 331 -23.35 -8.99 8.27
N GLY A 332 -22.13 -8.42 8.20
CA GLY A 332 -21.07 -8.86 7.27
C GLY A 332 -21.32 -8.53 5.79
N SER A 333 -20.52 -9.14 4.92
CA SER A 333 -20.55 -8.98 3.45
C SER A 333 -21.91 -9.30 2.82
N ASP A 334 -22.19 -8.74 1.64
CA ASP A 334 -23.32 -9.16 0.80
C ASP A 334 -23.15 -10.62 0.34
N LEU A 335 -21.90 -11.03 0.06
CA LEU A 335 -21.55 -12.34 -0.51
C LEU A 335 -20.21 -12.86 0.06
N ASN A 336 -20.14 -13.20 1.36
CA ASN A 336 -19.06 -14.01 1.96
C ASN A 336 -17.60 -13.48 1.93
N ILE A 337 -17.35 -12.22 1.53
CA ILE A 337 -16.02 -11.61 1.58
C ILE A 337 -16.00 -10.54 2.66
N ASN A 338 -15.72 -10.95 3.90
CA ASN A 338 -15.71 -10.04 5.04
C ASN A 338 -14.42 -9.19 5.01
N ALA A 339 -14.56 -7.95 4.54
CA ALA A 339 -13.59 -6.88 4.74
C ALA A 339 -13.73 -6.29 6.15
N PHE A 340 -12.61 -6.01 6.81
CA PHE A 340 -12.55 -5.45 8.17
C PHE A 340 -11.18 -4.82 8.44
N ALA A 341 -11.07 -3.97 9.45
CA ALA A 341 -9.82 -3.27 9.74
C ALA A 341 -9.58 -3.14 11.25
N LEU A 342 -8.33 -2.90 11.61
CA LEU A 342 -7.84 -2.80 12.98
C LEU A 342 -7.30 -1.40 13.28
N ASN A 343 -7.44 -0.98 14.52
CA ASN A 343 -6.72 0.15 15.11
C ASN A 343 -6.35 -0.21 16.56
N PHE A 344 -5.45 0.53 17.22
CA PHE A 344 -5.01 0.22 18.58
C PHE A 344 -5.28 1.34 19.59
N ARG A 345 -5.26 0.96 20.87
CA ARG A 345 -5.18 1.88 22.01
C ARG A 345 -3.76 1.91 22.56
N TYR A 346 -3.30 3.07 23.00
CA TYR A 346 -2.13 3.18 23.86
C TYR A 346 -2.40 2.59 25.25
N SER A 347 -1.37 2.45 26.09
CA SER A 347 -1.49 1.94 27.46
C SER A 347 -2.36 2.80 28.39
N ASP A 348 -2.54 4.09 28.09
CA ASP A 348 -3.47 4.99 28.79
C ASP A 348 -4.95 4.85 28.33
N GLY A 349 -5.22 4.02 27.32
CA GLY A 349 -6.54 3.79 26.75
C GLY A 349 -6.95 4.76 25.63
N THR A 350 -6.15 5.80 25.35
CA THR A 350 -6.36 6.69 24.19
C THR A 350 -6.18 5.91 22.88
N VAL A 351 -6.84 6.36 21.81
CA VAL A 351 -6.90 5.65 20.53
C VAL A 351 -5.89 6.26 19.54
N ASN A 352 -5.16 5.41 18.82
CA ASN A 352 -4.32 5.86 17.72
C ASN A 352 -5.14 6.55 16.63
N THR A 353 -4.66 7.69 16.15
CA THR A 353 -5.31 8.48 15.09
C THR A 353 -4.51 8.52 13.78
N ASP A 354 -3.32 7.93 13.75
CA ASP A 354 -2.42 7.87 12.59
C ASP A 354 -2.67 6.59 11.77
N VAL A 355 -3.01 6.75 10.49
CA VAL A 355 -3.33 5.64 9.58
C VAL A 355 -2.11 4.80 9.22
N GLU A 356 -0.90 5.36 9.20
CA GLU A 356 0.33 4.59 8.91
C GLU A 356 0.58 3.54 10.01
N GLU A 357 0.25 3.86 11.25
CA GLU A 357 0.46 2.98 12.41
C GLU A 357 -0.67 1.96 12.57
N ALA A 358 -1.89 2.29 12.12
CA ALA A 358 -2.97 1.30 11.98
C ALA A 358 -2.68 0.31 10.84
N ASN A 359 -2.20 0.80 9.68
CA ASN A 359 -1.72 -0.04 8.59
C ASN A 359 -0.56 -0.93 9.04
N TYR A 360 0.39 -0.40 9.82
CA TYR A 360 1.50 -1.18 10.35
C TYR A 360 1.03 -2.31 11.27
N LEU A 361 0.04 -2.08 12.15
CA LEU A 361 -0.59 -3.16 12.92
C LEU A 361 -1.20 -4.24 12.01
N MET A 362 -1.98 -3.84 11.01
CA MET A 362 -2.63 -4.77 10.07
C MET A 362 -1.61 -5.57 9.25
N GLN A 363 -0.52 -4.94 8.80
CA GLN A 363 0.59 -5.62 8.12
C GLN A 363 1.20 -6.71 9.00
N ARG A 364 1.51 -6.39 10.27
CA ARG A 364 2.09 -7.36 11.21
C ARG A 364 1.19 -8.56 11.50
N VAL A 365 -0.13 -8.33 11.50
CA VAL A 365 -1.17 -9.36 11.70
C VAL A 365 -1.30 -10.24 10.46
N VAL A 366 -1.27 -9.67 9.25
CA VAL A 366 -1.19 -10.46 7.99
C VAL A 366 0.09 -11.29 7.96
N GLN A 367 1.22 -10.73 8.36
CA GLN A 367 2.51 -11.42 8.54
C GLN A 367 2.53 -12.49 9.64
N ALA A 368 1.44 -12.66 10.39
CA ALA A 368 1.26 -13.77 11.32
C ALA A 368 0.27 -14.83 10.80
N PHE A 369 -0.51 -14.48 9.78
CA PHE A 369 -1.64 -15.24 9.25
C PHE A 369 -1.56 -15.40 7.72
N SER A 370 -0.36 -15.40 7.15
CA SER A 370 -0.12 -15.65 5.73
C SER A 370 1.31 -16.14 5.49
N VAL A 371 1.58 -16.67 4.29
CA VAL A 371 2.91 -17.01 3.81
C VAL A 371 3.38 -15.88 2.90
N GLU A 372 4.37 -15.11 3.35
CA GLU A 372 5.01 -14.04 2.56
C GLU A 372 6.37 -14.48 2.00
N SER A 373 6.96 -15.56 2.53
CA SER A 373 8.31 -16.01 2.22
C SER A 373 8.38 -17.53 1.98
N PRO A 374 9.26 -18.02 1.07
CA PRO A 374 9.44 -19.45 0.82
C PRO A 374 10.12 -20.20 1.98
N TYR A 375 10.45 -19.52 3.08
CA TYR A 375 11.00 -20.08 4.30
C TYR A 375 9.99 -20.14 5.46
N ASP A 376 8.77 -19.64 5.24
CA ASP A 376 7.69 -19.71 6.22
C ASP A 376 7.18 -21.16 6.28
N ASP A 377 6.82 -21.63 7.47
CA ASP A 377 6.27 -22.98 7.64
C ASP A 377 4.73 -22.92 7.65
N PRO A 378 4.04 -23.27 6.55
CA PRO A 378 2.58 -23.19 6.47
C PRO A 378 1.87 -24.13 7.46
N THR A 379 2.55 -25.14 8.02
CA THR A 379 1.99 -26.03 9.04
C THR A 379 1.93 -25.39 10.43
N LYS A 380 2.64 -24.29 10.65
CA LYS A 380 2.66 -23.53 11.91
C LYS A 380 1.71 -22.32 11.93
N ILE A 381 1.12 -21.95 10.79
CA ILE A 381 0.20 -20.82 10.67
C ILE A 381 -1.22 -21.29 11.06
N PRO A 382 -1.80 -20.79 12.17
CA PRO A 382 -3.02 -21.37 12.75
C PRO A 382 -4.33 -20.79 12.16
N LEU A 383 -4.22 -19.69 11.41
CA LEU A 383 -5.31 -19.01 10.72
C LEU A 383 -4.72 -18.34 9.47
N TYR A 384 -5.44 -18.37 8.35
CA TYR A 384 -5.04 -17.72 7.12
C TYR A 384 -5.96 -16.52 6.84
N LEU A 385 -5.36 -15.37 6.57
CA LEU A 385 -6.03 -14.13 6.17
C LEU A 385 -5.38 -13.57 4.91
N THR A 386 -6.11 -12.71 4.21
CA THR A 386 -5.56 -11.88 3.15
C THR A 386 -5.77 -10.40 3.47
N SER A 387 -5.23 -9.51 2.66
CA SER A 387 -5.44 -8.07 2.80
C SER A 387 -5.46 -7.37 1.45
N THR A 388 -5.82 -6.09 1.49
CA THR A 388 -5.97 -5.18 0.36
C THR A 388 -5.78 -3.74 0.84
N GLU A 389 -5.77 -2.77 -0.07
CA GLU A 389 -5.61 -1.35 0.25
C GLU A 389 -6.74 -0.52 -0.34
N PHE A 390 -7.53 0.11 0.53
CA PHE A 390 -8.56 1.06 0.12
C PHE A 390 -7.90 2.41 -0.14
N SER A 391 -7.71 2.76 -1.40
CA SER A 391 -7.07 4.01 -1.78
C SER A 391 -8.01 5.22 -1.78
N ASP A 392 -7.44 6.42 -1.63
CA ASP A 392 -8.21 7.67 -1.73
C ASP A 392 -8.85 7.86 -3.11
N GLU A 393 -8.19 7.37 -4.17
CA GLU A 393 -8.64 7.46 -5.56
C GLU A 393 -9.80 6.50 -5.88
N LEU A 394 -9.76 5.27 -5.36
CA LEU A 394 -10.76 4.25 -5.68
C LEU A 394 -11.97 4.30 -4.75
N TYR A 395 -11.79 4.65 -3.48
CA TYR A 395 -12.83 4.57 -2.45
C TYR A 395 -13.29 5.93 -1.90
N GLY A 396 -12.47 6.98 -1.97
CA GLY A 396 -12.84 8.35 -1.58
C GLY A 396 -13.58 8.46 -0.23
N ASP A 397 -14.85 8.91 -0.27
CA ASP A 397 -15.66 9.08 0.93
C ASP A 397 -16.09 7.77 1.61
N CYS A 398 -16.14 6.64 0.89
CA CYS A 398 -16.36 5.31 1.48
C CYS A 398 -15.21 4.95 2.43
N LYS A 399 -13.95 5.13 1.98
CA LYS A 399 -12.75 5.01 2.82
C LYS A 399 -12.81 6.00 3.99
N ALA A 400 -13.16 7.26 3.73
CA ALA A 400 -13.23 8.28 4.78
C ALA A 400 -14.27 7.93 5.88
N ASN A 401 -15.41 7.31 5.52
CA ASN A 401 -16.38 6.82 6.49
C ASN A 401 -15.83 5.62 7.29
N PHE A 402 -15.13 4.68 6.64
CA PHE A 402 -14.53 3.54 7.34
C PHE A 402 -13.40 3.98 8.30
N MET A 403 -12.54 4.92 7.87
CA MET A 403 -11.54 5.56 8.74
C MET A 403 -12.17 6.25 9.96
N LYS A 404 -13.29 6.95 9.78
CA LYS A 404 -14.05 7.57 10.88
C LYS A 404 -14.58 6.51 11.87
N ARG A 405 -15.08 5.38 11.38
CA ARG A 405 -15.53 4.25 12.24
C ARG A 405 -14.37 3.58 12.99
N LEU A 406 -13.17 3.55 12.39
CA LEU A 406 -11.90 3.16 13.02
C LEU A 406 -11.34 4.20 14.00
N GLN A 407 -11.97 5.39 14.12
CA GLN A 407 -11.52 6.52 14.93
C GLN A 407 -10.20 7.16 14.47
N LEU A 408 -9.83 6.95 13.20
CA LEU A 408 -8.67 7.58 12.55
C LEU A 408 -9.05 8.97 12.01
N HIS A 409 -8.05 9.86 11.88
CA HIS A 409 -8.23 11.11 11.14
C HIS A 409 -8.38 10.83 9.63
N ARG A 410 -9.23 11.60 8.93
CA ARG A 410 -9.37 11.50 7.46
C ARG A 410 -8.02 11.80 6.81
N SER A 411 -7.49 10.83 6.06
CA SER A 411 -6.20 10.94 5.37
C SER A 411 -6.33 10.62 3.88
N THR A 412 -5.48 11.26 3.07
CA THR A 412 -5.31 10.92 1.65
C THR A 412 -4.31 9.78 1.44
N GLN A 413 -3.71 9.26 2.51
CA GLN A 413 -3.00 7.98 2.48
C GLN A 413 -4.02 6.84 2.37
N ASP A 414 -3.56 5.69 1.89
CA ASP A 414 -4.41 4.53 1.65
C ASP A 414 -4.59 3.72 2.94
N LEU A 415 -5.77 3.12 3.13
CA LEU A 415 -6.11 2.36 4.33
C LEU A 415 -5.91 0.87 4.03
N MET A 416 -5.04 0.20 4.76
CA MET A 416 -4.94 -1.25 4.69
C MET A 416 -6.21 -1.88 5.27
N VAL A 417 -6.72 -2.93 4.63
CA VAL A 417 -7.93 -3.64 5.02
C VAL A 417 -7.64 -5.14 5.06
N LEU A 418 -8.02 -5.79 6.15
CA LEU A 418 -7.96 -7.24 6.27
C LEU A 418 -9.18 -7.84 5.54
N ARG A 419 -8.94 -8.86 4.71
CA ARG A 419 -9.94 -9.45 3.83
C ARG A 419 -10.04 -10.95 4.06
N ASN A 420 -11.24 -11.40 4.38
CA ASN A 420 -11.56 -12.79 4.65
C ASN A 420 -12.61 -13.31 3.66
N VAL A 421 -12.12 -13.91 2.58
CA VAL A 421 -12.93 -14.73 1.67
C VAL A 421 -13.09 -16.10 2.34
N VAL A 422 -14.12 -16.29 3.16
CA VAL A 422 -14.31 -17.60 3.81
C VAL A 422 -14.82 -18.58 2.76
N MET A 423 -14.20 -19.76 2.76
CA MET A 423 -14.38 -20.77 1.73
C MET A 423 -14.77 -22.16 2.26
N SER A 424 -15.41 -22.25 3.43
CA SER A 424 -15.69 -23.53 4.10
C SER A 424 -17.09 -23.59 4.73
N PRO A 425 -17.88 -24.66 4.49
CA PRO A 425 -19.18 -24.86 5.12
C PRO A 425 -19.08 -25.44 6.55
N PHE A 426 -17.98 -26.10 6.90
CA PHE A 426 -17.77 -26.80 8.18
C PHE A 426 -17.55 -25.96 9.48
N PRO A 427 -17.13 -24.67 9.46
CA PRO A 427 -16.62 -23.97 10.64
C PRO A 427 -17.48 -23.83 11.91
N THR A 428 -18.82 -23.94 11.86
CA THR A 428 -19.64 -23.83 13.09
C THR A 428 -19.71 -25.09 13.94
N GLU A 429 -19.15 -26.23 13.52
CA GLU A 429 -19.14 -27.40 14.41
C GLU A 429 -18.21 -27.16 15.62
N ARG A 430 -18.71 -27.47 16.82
CA ARG A 430 -17.92 -27.61 18.07
C ARG A 430 -17.03 -26.41 18.42
N SER A 431 -17.57 -25.20 18.28
CA SER A 431 -16.90 -23.93 18.64
C SER A 431 -15.64 -23.61 17.83
N PHE A 432 -15.47 -24.19 16.63
CA PHE A 432 -14.26 -23.99 15.83
C PHE A 432 -14.03 -22.52 15.42
N ILE A 433 -15.06 -21.76 14.98
CA ILE A 433 -14.87 -20.30 14.78
C ILE A 433 -14.48 -19.59 16.09
N ARG A 434 -15.06 -19.94 17.24
CA ARG A 434 -14.69 -19.30 18.52
C ARG A 434 -13.19 -19.49 18.82
N ASN A 435 -12.64 -20.67 18.50
CA ASN A 435 -11.21 -20.92 18.61
C ASN A 435 -10.39 -20.08 17.61
N LEU A 436 -10.82 -19.95 16.35
CA LEU A 436 -10.15 -19.08 15.36
C LEU A 436 -10.22 -17.60 15.74
N ALA A 437 -11.35 -17.14 16.29
CA ALA A 437 -11.52 -15.77 16.78
C ALA A 437 -10.63 -15.49 18.00
N GLN A 438 -10.44 -16.47 18.88
CA GLN A 438 -9.50 -16.36 20.00
C GLN A 438 -8.04 -16.33 19.52
N ILE A 439 -7.66 -17.22 18.60
CA ILE A 439 -6.33 -17.23 17.95
C ILE A 439 -6.04 -15.88 17.29
N PHE A 440 -7.02 -15.32 16.57
CA PHE A 440 -6.94 -13.99 15.99
C PHE A 440 -6.77 -12.91 17.07
N TYR A 441 -7.63 -12.89 18.08
CA TYR A 441 -7.60 -11.89 19.16
C TYR A 441 -6.26 -11.88 19.90
N ASP A 442 -5.74 -13.04 20.31
CA ASP A 442 -4.50 -13.15 21.06
C ASP A 442 -3.29 -12.71 20.22
N LYS A 443 -3.27 -13.01 18.92
CA LYS A 443 -2.17 -12.58 18.04
C LYS A 443 -2.24 -11.09 17.69
N VAL A 444 -3.44 -10.53 17.46
CA VAL A 444 -3.60 -9.06 17.30
C VAL A 444 -3.17 -8.35 18.57
N LYS A 445 -3.52 -8.87 19.75
CA LYS A 445 -3.06 -8.35 21.04
C LYS A 445 -1.53 -8.40 21.18
N GLU A 446 -0.89 -9.52 20.84
CA GLU A 446 0.57 -9.65 20.86
C GLU A 446 1.26 -8.61 19.94
N GLU A 447 0.82 -8.50 18.68
CA GLU A 447 1.39 -7.54 17.73
C GLU A 447 1.06 -6.08 18.15
N THR A 448 -0.08 -5.84 18.82
CA THR A 448 -0.43 -4.52 19.39
C THR A 448 0.58 -4.05 20.43
N GLU A 449 1.08 -4.93 21.31
CA GLU A 449 2.13 -4.55 22.29
C GLU A 449 3.47 -4.20 21.62
N ILE A 450 3.70 -4.63 20.37
CA ILE A 450 4.86 -4.24 19.57
C ILE A 450 4.61 -2.87 18.91
N VAL A 451 3.41 -2.64 18.38
CA VAL A 451 3.01 -1.33 17.81
C VAL A 451 2.91 -0.25 18.90
N ARG A 452 2.61 -0.61 20.15
CA ARG A 452 2.73 0.29 21.32
C ARG A 452 4.17 0.72 21.57
N LYS A 453 5.12 -0.22 21.74
CA LYS A 453 6.55 0.10 21.95
C LYS A 453 7.16 0.97 20.85
N ARG A 454 6.63 0.86 19.63
CA ARG A 454 6.97 1.68 18.47
C ARG A 454 6.44 3.12 18.55
N ASN A 455 5.29 3.34 19.21
CA ASN A 455 4.51 4.58 19.16
C ASN A 455 4.33 5.30 20.51
N GLU A 456 4.63 4.66 21.63
CA GLU A 456 4.55 5.26 22.97
C GLU A 456 5.79 6.12 23.23
N VAL A 457 5.57 7.42 23.43
CA VAL A 457 6.62 8.38 23.74
C VAL A 457 7.14 8.11 25.15
N THR A 458 8.42 7.76 25.25
CA THR A 458 9.12 7.31 26.45
C THR A 458 10.52 7.93 26.54
N GLU A 459 11.18 7.80 27.69
CA GLU A 459 12.55 8.27 27.89
C GLU A 459 13.55 7.44 27.06
N ASP A 460 14.41 8.11 26.29
CA ASP A 460 15.38 7.45 25.44
C ASP A 460 16.71 8.20 25.32
N PHE A 461 17.70 7.53 24.73
CA PHE A 461 18.98 8.15 24.38
C PHE A 461 18.86 8.85 23.03
N HIS A 462 19.03 10.18 23.02
CA HIS A 462 18.91 10.99 21.80
C HIS A 462 20.28 11.29 21.23
N SER A 463 20.43 11.14 19.91
CA SER A 463 21.69 11.34 19.19
C SER A 463 21.60 12.55 18.27
N PHE A 464 22.67 13.35 18.26
CA PHE A 464 22.74 14.60 17.52
C PHE A 464 24.06 14.71 16.76
N LEU A 465 24.01 14.97 15.45
CA LEU A 465 25.16 15.45 14.69
C LEU A 465 25.55 16.85 15.20
N MET A 466 26.83 17.05 15.49
CA MET A 466 27.37 18.35 15.89
C MET A 466 27.92 19.13 14.70
N GLN A 467 27.52 20.40 14.57
CA GLN A 467 28.03 21.32 13.55
C GLN A 467 28.43 22.67 14.14
N GLY A 468 29.53 23.24 13.62
CA GLY A 468 30.05 24.56 13.98
C GLY A 468 31.00 24.58 15.18
N VAL A 469 32.02 25.44 15.15
CA VAL A 469 33.08 25.56 16.17
C VAL A 469 33.08 26.89 16.95
N GLU A 470 32.39 27.91 16.44
CA GLU A 470 32.12 29.15 17.18
C GLU A 470 30.82 29.04 17.97
N LYS A 471 29.70 28.80 17.25
CA LYS A 471 28.38 28.53 17.81
C LYS A 471 27.99 27.10 17.44
N ILE A 472 27.89 26.23 18.45
CA ILE A 472 27.63 24.80 18.24
C ILE A 472 26.14 24.58 18.01
N TYR A 473 25.82 23.83 16.97
CA TYR A 473 24.48 23.34 16.64
C TYR A 473 24.42 21.83 16.82
N LEU A 474 23.34 21.35 17.44
CA LEU A 474 23.01 19.94 17.54
C LEU A 474 21.81 19.65 16.62
N ILE A 475 22.04 18.85 15.58
CA ILE A 475 21.02 18.38 14.65
C ILE A 475 20.64 16.96 15.05
N HIS A 476 19.40 16.75 15.47
CA HIS A 476 18.91 15.43 15.85
C HIS A 476 19.01 14.44 14.68
N LEU A 477 19.20 13.16 15.00
CA LEU A 477 19.18 12.05 14.04
C LEU A 477 17.80 11.36 14.11
N PRO A 478 16.76 11.87 13.42
CA PRO A 478 15.40 11.37 13.53
C PRO A 478 15.22 9.96 12.98
N MET A 479 14.16 9.29 13.42
CA MET A 479 13.64 8.06 12.81
C MET A 479 12.16 8.21 12.51
N PHE A 480 11.71 7.84 11.31
CA PHE A 480 10.27 7.84 10.99
C PHE A 480 9.46 6.81 11.80
N HIS A 481 10.13 5.77 12.32
CA HIS A 481 9.45 4.59 12.83
C HIS A 481 9.46 4.44 14.35
N MET A 482 10.19 5.27 15.10
CA MET A 482 10.22 5.26 16.57
C MET A 482 9.71 6.58 17.15
N ALA A 483 8.59 6.57 17.88
CA ALA A 483 7.95 7.81 18.33
C ALA A 483 8.87 8.74 19.16
N ASN A 484 9.76 8.17 19.97
CA ASN A 484 10.80 8.91 20.70
C ASN A 484 11.67 9.80 19.78
N HIS A 485 11.83 9.40 18.51
CA HIS A 485 12.75 9.97 17.53
C HIS A 485 12.04 10.59 16.30
N ARG A 486 10.70 10.64 16.28
CA ARG A 486 9.88 11.16 15.15
C ARG A 486 9.83 12.69 15.07
N GLN A 487 10.97 13.35 15.22
CA GLN A 487 11.07 14.81 15.23
C GLN A 487 12.38 15.27 14.59
N GLN A 488 12.28 16.10 13.55
CA GLN A 488 13.43 16.86 13.04
C GLN A 488 13.64 18.07 13.97
N LEU A 489 14.81 18.12 14.59
CA LEU A 489 15.15 19.08 15.64
C LEU A 489 16.56 19.62 15.39
N ILE A 490 16.70 20.94 15.41
CA ILE A 490 17.98 21.65 15.40
C ILE A 490 17.94 22.64 16.56
N ILE A 491 18.91 22.55 17.46
CA ILE A 491 19.13 23.51 18.55
C ILE A 491 20.54 24.09 18.46
N SER A 492 20.72 25.30 18.98
CA SER A 492 22.07 25.79 19.29
C SER A 492 22.31 25.75 20.79
N VAL A 493 23.54 25.44 21.16
CA VAL A 493 23.96 25.14 22.54
C VAL A 493 25.30 25.81 22.86
N ASP A 494 25.56 26.02 24.14
CA ASP A 494 26.93 26.05 24.64
C ASP A 494 27.22 24.75 25.39
N ILE A 495 28.51 24.42 25.45
CA ILE A 495 29.07 23.40 26.33
C ILE A 495 30.15 24.05 27.19
N ASP A 496 30.56 23.40 28.29
CA ASP A 496 31.67 23.87 29.11
C ASP A 496 32.96 24.06 28.29
N GLU A 497 33.72 25.12 28.57
CA GLU A 497 34.82 25.55 27.69
C GLU A 497 35.97 24.52 27.63
N GLU A 498 36.17 23.68 28.66
CA GLU A 498 37.12 22.55 28.61
C GLU A 498 36.69 21.53 27.53
N SER A 499 35.42 21.11 27.53
CA SER A 499 34.87 20.28 26.46
C SER A 499 34.83 20.99 25.11
N LYS A 500 34.69 22.33 25.09
CA LYS A 500 34.67 23.15 23.86
C LYS A 500 36.05 23.24 23.21
N GLU A 501 37.12 23.40 23.98
CA GLU A 501 38.50 23.33 23.48
C GLU A 501 38.84 21.93 22.97
N LEU A 502 38.46 20.88 23.70
CA LEU A 502 38.66 19.48 23.27
C LEU A 502 37.88 19.15 21.99
N TYR A 503 36.62 19.57 21.88
CA TYR A 503 35.81 19.42 20.66
C TYR A 503 36.44 20.14 19.46
N ARG A 504 36.93 21.37 19.63
CA ARG A 504 37.64 22.13 18.59
C ARG A 504 38.90 21.39 18.12
N ALA A 505 39.71 20.88 19.06
CA ALA A 505 40.91 20.11 18.73
C ALA A 505 40.58 18.82 17.97
N LEU A 506 39.58 18.05 18.44
CA LEU A 506 39.11 16.83 17.76
C LEU A 506 38.61 17.11 16.34
N LYS A 507 37.83 18.18 16.14
CA LYS A 507 37.31 18.53 14.80
C LYS A 507 38.39 19.07 13.85
N GLN A 508 39.45 19.69 14.38
CA GLN A 508 40.62 20.09 13.58
C GLN A 508 41.48 18.88 13.16
N CYS A 509 41.64 17.88 14.04
CA CYS A 509 42.34 16.64 13.70
C CYS A 509 41.56 15.77 12.72
N ASN A 510 40.24 15.64 12.93
CA ASN A 510 39.36 14.72 12.18
C ASN A 510 38.27 15.51 11.42
N PRO A 511 38.61 16.38 10.44
CA PRO A 511 37.65 17.27 9.79
C PRO A 511 36.60 16.55 8.92
N ASN A 512 36.88 15.29 8.57
CA ASN A 512 36.00 14.44 7.75
C ASN A 512 35.13 13.49 8.59
N GLU A 513 35.27 13.50 9.92
CA GLU A 513 34.56 12.58 10.81
C GLU A 513 33.32 13.26 11.44
N PRO A 514 32.15 12.60 11.46
CA PRO A 514 30.94 13.16 12.04
C PRO A 514 30.98 13.00 13.55
N MET A 515 31.13 14.13 14.26
CA MET A 515 31.07 14.17 15.71
C MET A 515 29.59 14.09 16.14
N ILE A 516 29.26 13.11 16.99
CA ILE A 516 27.89 12.86 17.45
C ILE A 516 27.85 13.08 18.97
N LEU A 517 26.93 13.93 19.42
CA LEU A 517 26.59 14.06 20.83
C LEU A 517 25.42 13.14 21.15
N VAL A 518 25.55 12.33 22.20
CA VAL A 518 24.47 11.47 22.72
C VAL A 518 24.13 11.92 24.15
N THR A 519 22.85 11.87 24.54
CA THR A 519 22.47 12.13 25.93
C THR A 519 23.08 11.06 26.85
N GLN A 520 23.64 11.47 27.99
CA GLN A 520 24.26 10.52 28.93
C GLN A 520 23.22 9.65 29.65
N GLU A 521 22.01 10.18 29.84
CA GLU A 521 20.88 9.49 30.45
C GLU A 521 19.69 9.49 29.48
N LYS A 522 18.68 8.68 29.79
CA LYS A 522 17.43 8.67 29.03
C LYS A 522 16.58 9.89 29.42
N THR A 523 15.97 10.55 28.45
CA THR A 523 15.10 11.73 28.63
C THR A 523 14.05 11.76 27.53
N PHE A 524 12.98 12.53 27.68
CA PHE A 524 12.03 12.76 26.60
C PHE A 524 12.56 13.83 25.64
N LEU A 525 12.47 13.62 24.33
CA LEU A 525 12.94 14.61 23.34
C LEU A 525 12.25 15.99 23.51
N ARG A 526 10.99 16.00 23.97
CA ARG A 526 10.26 17.24 24.31
C ARG A 526 10.94 18.06 25.40
N GLU A 527 11.62 17.42 26.36
CA GLU A 527 12.28 18.12 27.47
C GLU A 527 13.47 18.91 26.94
N ILE A 528 14.26 18.31 26.03
CA ILE A 528 15.34 19.01 25.31
C ILE A 528 14.79 20.20 24.49
N VAL A 529 13.59 20.06 23.90
CA VAL A 529 12.91 21.13 23.13
C VAL A 529 12.37 22.25 24.02
N GLU A 530 11.75 21.91 25.15
CA GLU A 530 11.21 22.86 26.15
C GLU A 530 12.35 23.57 26.90
N CYS A 531 13.46 22.86 27.13
CA CYS A 531 14.74 23.44 27.53
C CYS A 531 15.33 24.44 26.52
N GLY A 532 14.75 24.59 25.31
CA GLY A 532 15.04 25.68 24.39
C GLY A 532 14.86 27.10 24.96
N GLN A 533 14.29 27.24 26.16
CA GLN A 533 14.24 28.48 26.95
C GLN A 533 15.34 28.60 28.04
N GLY A 534 16.45 27.86 27.92
CA GLY A 534 17.62 27.96 28.79
C GLY A 534 17.81 26.81 29.79
N GLY A 535 17.31 25.62 29.46
CA GLY A 535 17.55 24.39 30.24
C GLY A 535 18.83 23.65 29.82
N GLU A 536 19.21 22.66 30.63
CA GLU A 536 20.52 22.01 30.54
C GLU A 536 20.38 20.48 30.63
N PHE A 537 21.25 19.74 29.93
CA PHE A 537 21.34 18.28 30.01
C PHE A 537 22.79 17.80 29.93
N ILE A 538 23.06 16.56 30.36
CA ILE A 538 24.39 15.97 30.33
C ILE A 538 24.57 15.15 29.05
N GLY A 539 25.61 15.46 28.28
CA GLY A 539 25.97 14.80 27.03
C GLY A 539 27.29 14.03 27.08
N GLN A 540 27.50 13.22 26.05
CA GLN A 540 28.76 12.55 25.72
C GLN A 540 29.04 12.74 24.23
N ILE A 541 30.28 13.06 23.85
CA ILE A 541 30.66 13.16 22.44
C ILE A 541 31.36 11.87 22.03
N MET A 542 30.90 11.31 20.93
CA MET A 542 31.43 10.11 20.30
C MET A 542 31.64 10.30 18.81
N THR A 543 32.40 9.39 18.21
CA THR A 543 32.33 9.11 16.77
C THR A 543 31.99 7.64 16.57
N LYS A 544 31.52 7.26 15.38
CA LYS A 544 31.19 5.84 15.11
C LYS A 544 32.43 4.95 14.95
N GLU A 545 33.63 5.51 14.79
CA GLU A 545 34.88 4.74 14.73
C GLU A 545 35.59 4.65 16.09
N SER A 546 35.69 5.77 16.84
CA SER A 546 36.39 5.80 18.14
C SER A 546 35.50 5.45 19.34
N GLY A 547 34.17 5.41 19.17
CA GLY A 547 33.24 5.34 20.29
C GLY A 547 33.22 6.64 21.08
N ILE A 548 32.93 6.56 22.38
CA ILE A 548 32.81 7.73 23.26
C ILE A 548 34.19 8.30 23.57
N ILE A 549 34.41 9.57 23.20
CA ILE A 549 35.68 10.30 23.36
C ILE A 549 35.63 11.22 24.57
N LEU A 550 34.49 11.90 24.80
CA LEU A 550 34.27 12.84 25.90
C LEU A 550 32.98 12.50 26.66
N THR A 551 32.97 12.66 27.98
CA THR A 551 31.82 12.31 28.85
C THR A 551 31.52 13.41 29.85
N LYS A 552 30.29 13.43 30.38
CA LYS A 552 29.81 14.40 31.39
C LYS A 552 29.88 15.86 30.95
N ILE A 553 29.69 16.11 29.66
CA ILE A 553 29.64 17.46 29.09
C ILE A 553 28.35 18.12 29.54
N ASN A 554 28.41 19.32 30.08
CA ASN A 554 27.20 20.07 30.42
C ASN A 554 26.74 20.85 29.20
N VAL A 555 25.56 20.53 28.68
CA VAL A 555 25.00 21.13 27.46
C VAL A 555 23.87 22.09 27.84
N SER A 556 24.11 23.39 27.71
CA SER A 556 23.10 24.43 27.99
C SER A 556 22.46 24.90 26.68
N VAL A 557 21.16 24.65 26.48
CA VAL A 557 20.46 25.00 25.25
C VAL A 557 20.20 26.51 25.19
N LYS A 558 20.47 27.13 24.04
CA LYS A 558 20.40 28.60 23.84
C LYS A 558 19.29 29.04 22.89
N GLU A 559 18.98 28.24 21.87
CA GLU A 559 18.02 28.61 20.83
C GLU A 559 17.43 27.36 20.19
N LEU A 560 16.10 27.29 20.07
CA LEU A 560 15.42 26.30 19.25
C LEU A 560 15.39 26.79 17.79
N VAL A 561 16.25 26.22 16.95
CA VAL A 561 16.43 26.66 15.56
C VAL A 561 15.38 26.05 14.66
N VAL A 562 15.16 24.72 14.75
CA VAL A 562 14.11 23.97 14.05
C VAL A 562 13.47 23.00 15.02
N SER A 563 12.15 22.88 14.98
CA SER A 563 11.42 21.78 15.60
C SER A 563 10.24 21.41 14.71
N ARG A 564 10.21 20.17 14.20
CA ARG A 564 9.17 19.67 13.28
C ARG A 564 8.83 18.20 13.53
N PRO A 565 7.55 17.85 13.73
CA PRO A 565 7.13 16.47 13.93
C PRO A 565 7.06 15.70 12.61
N LEU A 566 7.45 14.42 12.63
CA LEU A 566 7.55 13.54 11.45
C LEU A 566 6.48 12.43 11.42
N ASN A 567 5.45 12.52 12.28
CA ASN A 567 4.26 11.66 12.24
C ASN A 567 3.54 11.78 10.88
N SER A 568 2.87 10.71 10.41
CA SER A 568 2.42 10.64 9.01
C SER A 568 1.43 11.75 8.64
N LYS A 569 0.59 12.17 9.60
CA LYS A 569 -0.39 13.26 9.43
C LYS A 569 0.22 14.64 9.11
N TRP A 570 1.50 14.86 9.43
CA TRP A 570 2.18 16.14 9.22
C TRP A 570 3.14 16.14 8.02
N ARG A 571 3.42 14.96 7.45
CA ARG A 571 4.24 14.76 6.25
C ARG A 571 3.45 15.04 4.96
N LEU A 572 4.16 15.14 3.83
CA LEU A 572 3.56 15.46 2.54
C LEU A 572 3.07 14.22 1.77
N LYS A 573 1.97 14.40 1.01
CA LYS A 573 1.50 13.40 0.03
C LYS A 573 2.53 13.14 -1.09
N ASP A 574 3.32 14.15 -1.44
CA ASP A 574 4.33 14.11 -2.49
C ASP A 574 5.61 14.81 -2.01
N TYR A 575 6.77 14.32 -2.46
CA TYR A 575 8.05 15.01 -2.29
C TYR A 575 8.09 16.31 -3.12
N PRO A 576 8.88 17.32 -2.71
CA PRO A 576 9.27 18.47 -3.51
C PRO A 576 9.57 18.13 -4.99
N GLU A 577 8.68 18.62 -5.87
CA GLU A 577 8.72 18.29 -7.31
C GLU A 577 9.82 19.03 -8.07
N LYS A 578 10.16 20.26 -7.65
CA LYS A 578 10.90 21.24 -8.48
C LYS A 578 12.26 21.65 -7.94
N CYS A 579 12.64 21.18 -6.75
CA CYS A 579 13.85 21.56 -6.03
C CYS A 579 14.06 20.63 -4.82
N MET A 580 15.18 20.77 -4.13
CA MET A 580 15.48 20.13 -2.85
C MET A 580 15.69 21.22 -1.77
N PRO A 581 14.82 21.30 -0.74
CA PRO A 581 14.86 22.35 0.27
C PRO A 581 15.75 22.00 1.48
N PHE A 582 16.48 22.99 1.99
CA PHE A 582 17.36 22.90 3.15
C PHE A 582 17.07 24.03 4.15
N TYR A 583 17.12 23.72 5.44
CA TYR A 583 17.21 24.74 6.48
C TYR A 583 18.61 25.38 6.42
N LEU A 584 18.68 26.70 6.29
CA LEU A 584 19.91 27.48 6.41
C LEU A 584 20.00 28.07 7.84
N TYR A 585 21.17 27.93 8.46
CA TYR A 585 21.50 28.43 9.80
C TYR A 585 23.04 28.55 9.95
N GLY A 586 23.51 29.04 11.09
CA GLY A 586 24.94 29.33 11.31
C GLY A 586 25.22 30.83 11.48
N THR A 587 26.33 31.30 10.95
CA THR A 587 26.73 32.71 10.90
C THR A 587 27.22 33.08 9.49
N ALA A 588 27.49 34.35 9.23
CA ALA A 588 28.09 34.78 7.96
C ALA A 588 29.51 34.21 7.70
N GLY A 589 30.20 33.73 8.74
CA GLY A 589 31.50 33.05 8.62
C GLY A 589 31.43 31.51 8.71
N GLU A 590 30.34 30.96 9.25
CA GLU A 590 30.16 29.54 9.52
C GLU A 590 28.77 29.09 9.04
N VAL A 591 28.67 28.74 7.75
CA VAL A 591 27.39 28.43 7.09
C VAL A 591 27.07 26.93 7.16
N ASN A 592 25.90 26.60 7.70
CA ASN A 592 25.44 25.24 7.93
C ASN A 592 24.06 24.99 7.27
N ILE A 593 23.84 23.77 6.79
CA ILE A 593 22.58 23.32 6.19
C ILE A 593 22.16 21.92 6.65
N ASP A 594 20.84 21.69 6.71
CA ASP A 594 20.20 20.39 6.94
C ASP A 594 18.96 20.23 6.06
N HIS A 595 18.75 19.04 5.48
CA HIS A 595 17.68 18.76 4.52
C HIS A 595 16.29 18.87 5.18
N VAL A 596 15.32 19.54 4.55
CA VAL A 596 13.96 19.63 5.14
C VAL A 596 13.22 18.32 4.90
N ILE A 597 13.02 17.52 5.95
CA ILE A 597 12.50 16.15 5.86
C ILE A 597 10.97 16.20 5.69
N THR A 598 10.50 16.18 4.44
CA THR A 598 9.09 16.42 4.10
C THR A 598 8.18 15.18 4.11
N ARG A 599 8.71 13.98 3.84
CA ARG A 599 7.98 12.73 3.59
C ARG A 599 8.88 11.53 3.83
N SER A 600 8.33 10.36 4.18
CA SER A 600 9.08 9.10 4.31
C SER A 600 8.83 8.15 3.12
N PRO A 601 9.77 7.23 2.81
CA PRO A 601 11.17 7.22 3.28
C PRO A 601 11.93 8.48 2.84
N ASN A 602 13.08 8.77 3.45
CA ASN A 602 13.92 9.91 3.07
C ASN A 602 15.39 9.71 3.46
N THR A 603 16.22 10.70 3.18
CA THR A 603 17.64 10.76 3.56
C THR A 603 17.89 12.08 4.27
N GLN A 604 18.62 12.03 5.39
CA GLN A 604 19.13 13.22 6.04
C GLN A 604 20.42 13.65 5.33
N PHE A 605 20.40 14.80 4.65
CA PHE A 605 21.58 15.44 4.09
C PHE A 605 21.91 16.67 4.93
N SER A 606 23.08 16.71 5.56
CA SER A 606 23.51 17.84 6.40
C SER A 606 24.95 18.22 6.05
N ALA A 607 25.28 19.51 6.01
CA ALA A 607 26.64 19.96 5.74
C ALA A 607 26.99 21.23 6.52
N ALA A 608 28.21 21.29 7.06
CA ALA A 608 28.75 22.43 7.78
C ALA A 608 29.96 23.06 7.06
N GLY A 609 30.32 24.28 7.47
CA GLY A 609 31.46 25.00 6.90
C GLY A 609 31.32 25.27 5.39
N CYS A 610 30.09 25.47 4.92
CA CYS A 610 29.81 25.70 3.52
C CYS A 610 30.24 27.12 3.08
N THR A 611 30.54 27.30 1.79
CA THR A 611 30.71 28.63 1.20
C THR A 611 29.42 29.04 0.48
N LEU A 612 28.80 30.15 0.88
CA LEU A 612 27.54 30.64 0.32
C LEU A 612 27.72 32.03 -0.31
N GLU A 613 27.57 32.11 -1.62
CA GLU A 613 27.70 33.32 -2.43
C GLU A 613 26.31 33.71 -2.94
N VAL A 614 25.63 34.69 -2.33
CA VAL A 614 24.24 35.03 -2.68
C VAL A 614 24.02 36.54 -2.76
N ASP A 615 23.50 36.99 -3.90
CA ASP A 615 23.18 38.40 -4.16
C ASP A 615 22.14 38.92 -3.15
N GLY A 616 22.49 39.94 -2.38
CA GLY A 616 21.60 40.60 -1.42
C GLY A 616 21.49 39.93 -0.04
N LEU A 617 22.28 38.89 0.24
CA LEU A 617 22.44 38.34 1.59
C LEU A 617 23.43 39.18 2.41
N ASP A 618 23.06 39.56 3.63
CA ASP A 618 23.91 40.35 4.54
C ASP A 618 23.81 39.86 6.01
N GLU A 619 24.67 40.38 6.90
CA GLU A 619 24.72 40.02 8.33
C GLU A 619 23.38 40.19 9.08
N SER A 620 22.49 41.08 8.61
CA SER A 620 21.18 41.28 9.25
C SER A 620 20.19 40.14 8.97
N HIS A 621 20.39 39.39 7.88
CA HIS A 621 19.57 38.25 7.50
C HIS A 621 19.88 37.00 8.35
N TRP A 622 21.11 36.86 8.86
CA TRP A 622 21.50 35.78 9.79
C TRP A 622 20.82 35.86 11.16
N LYS A 623 20.04 36.92 11.42
CA LYS A 623 19.15 37.06 12.58
C LYS A 623 17.71 36.63 12.27
N ARG A 624 17.47 36.02 11.11
CA ARG A 624 16.18 35.49 10.65
C ARG A 624 16.34 34.02 10.27
N HIS A 625 15.23 33.29 10.36
CA HIS A 625 15.16 31.94 9.83
C HIS A 625 15.11 31.96 8.29
N MET A 626 15.92 31.12 7.63
CA MET A 626 16.06 31.12 6.16
C MET A 626 16.04 29.71 5.56
N ILE A 627 15.33 29.51 4.45
CA ILE A 627 15.40 28.29 3.64
C ILE A 627 16.37 28.52 2.49
N LEU A 628 17.28 27.59 2.29
CA LEU A 628 18.08 27.47 1.07
C LEU A 628 17.45 26.42 0.16
N VAL A 629 17.36 26.69 -1.13
CA VAL A 629 16.74 25.81 -2.12
C VAL A 629 17.76 25.50 -3.20
N LEU A 630 18.03 24.22 -3.45
CA LEU A 630 18.82 23.78 -4.60
C LEU A 630 17.94 23.85 -5.86
N ASP A 631 18.19 24.84 -6.72
CA ASP A 631 17.29 25.20 -7.83
C ASP A 631 17.28 24.16 -8.98
N GLU A 632 18.30 23.30 -9.06
CA GLU A 632 18.47 22.29 -10.14
C GLU A 632 18.53 20.82 -9.62
N ILE A 633 18.33 20.60 -8.31
CA ILE A 633 18.29 19.26 -7.70
C ILE A 633 16.84 18.91 -7.38
N TYR A 634 16.29 17.90 -8.04
CA TYR A 634 14.90 17.48 -7.88
C TYR A 634 14.82 16.31 -6.90
N GLU A 635 14.23 16.50 -5.71
CA GLU A 635 14.12 15.43 -4.70
C GLU A 635 13.22 14.28 -5.20
N ARG A 636 12.00 14.59 -5.68
CA ARG A 636 10.99 13.59 -6.07
C ARG A 636 11.49 12.45 -6.99
N PRO A 637 12.24 12.68 -8.08
CA PRO A 637 12.77 11.59 -8.93
C PRO A 637 13.98 10.84 -8.36
N MET A 638 14.55 11.25 -7.23
CA MET A 638 15.66 10.56 -6.56
C MET A 638 15.19 9.63 -5.43
N GLN A 639 13.91 9.73 -5.03
CA GLN A 639 13.34 8.96 -3.92
C GLN A 639 12.74 7.61 -4.38
N PRO A 640 12.89 6.52 -3.61
CA PRO A 640 13.71 6.41 -2.41
C PRO A 640 15.21 6.35 -2.76
N PHE A 641 16.04 7.07 -2.00
CA PHE A 641 17.49 6.91 -2.09
C PHE A 641 17.94 5.51 -1.67
N PRO A 642 19.08 5.00 -2.19
CA PRO A 642 19.63 3.71 -1.81
C PRO A 642 20.30 3.74 -0.42
N ALA A 643 20.77 2.58 0.03
CA ALA A 643 21.53 2.40 1.26
C ALA A 643 22.85 3.22 1.27
N ASN A 644 23.36 3.54 2.46
CA ASN A 644 24.55 4.38 2.64
C ASN A 644 25.80 3.81 1.93
N SER A 645 25.93 2.47 1.90
CA SER A 645 26.97 1.75 1.16
C SER A 645 27.02 2.09 -0.33
N VAL A 646 25.85 2.26 -0.97
CA VAL A 646 25.72 2.60 -2.40
C VAL A 646 25.94 4.10 -2.66
N ILE A 647 25.65 4.93 -1.66
CA ILE A 647 25.93 6.38 -1.67
C ILE A 647 27.44 6.66 -1.54
N GLY A 648 28.20 5.74 -0.93
CA GLY A 648 29.56 6.00 -0.48
C GLY A 648 29.60 6.78 0.84
N SER A 649 28.52 6.74 1.62
CA SER A 649 28.50 7.23 3.00
C SER A 649 28.92 6.09 3.93
N ARG A 650 29.98 6.28 4.70
CA ARG A 650 30.36 5.38 5.79
C ARG A 650 29.98 6.04 7.09
N HIS A 651 29.27 5.32 7.97
CA HIS A 651 28.85 5.82 9.28
C HIS A 651 27.93 7.06 9.27
N GLY A 652 27.55 7.55 8.10
CA GLY A 652 26.85 8.81 7.89
C GLY A 652 27.71 9.91 7.27
N ALA A 653 29.03 9.75 7.11
CA ALA A 653 29.89 10.75 6.44
C ALA A 653 30.28 10.32 5.01
N VAL A 654 30.25 11.28 4.08
CA VAL A 654 30.64 11.05 2.69
C VAL A 654 32.15 11.26 2.53
N VAL A 655 32.89 10.15 2.59
CA VAL A 655 34.35 10.17 2.50
C VAL A 655 34.79 10.44 1.06
N GLY A 656 35.44 11.58 0.83
CA GLY A 656 36.15 11.83 -0.43
C GLY A 656 37.41 10.97 -0.53
N THR A 657 37.53 10.16 -1.59
CA THR A 657 38.75 9.37 -1.84
C THR A 657 39.94 10.28 -2.10
N ALA A 658 40.91 10.32 -1.18
CA ALA A 658 42.09 11.15 -1.31
C ALA A 658 42.96 10.72 -2.51
N ASN A 659 43.03 11.56 -3.54
CA ASN A 659 43.98 11.41 -4.64
C ASN A 659 44.29 12.77 -5.28
N GLY A 660 45.02 13.60 -4.53
CA GLY A 660 45.47 14.93 -4.95
C GLY A 660 46.80 15.29 -4.32
N SER A 661 47.89 15.10 -5.07
CA SER A 661 49.30 15.15 -4.62
C SER A 661 49.66 14.06 -3.58
N SER A 662 50.87 13.48 -3.57
CA SER A 662 52.13 13.88 -4.20
C SER A 662 52.87 12.68 -4.82
N GLY A 663 53.82 12.93 -5.72
CA GLY A 663 54.61 11.86 -6.35
C GLY A 663 55.92 11.60 -5.60
N VAL A 664 56.07 10.38 -5.07
CA VAL A 664 57.34 9.76 -4.64
C VAL A 664 57.22 8.27 -4.96
N ASP A 665 58.20 7.69 -5.66
CA ASP A 665 58.26 6.25 -5.92
C ASP A 665 58.74 5.48 -4.68
N VAL A 666 58.08 4.37 -4.34
CA VAL A 666 58.61 3.29 -3.48
C VAL A 666 58.11 1.95 -4.06
N ASP A 667 59.00 0.94 -4.10
CA ASP A 667 58.75 -0.40 -4.66
C ASP A 667 57.69 -1.22 -3.90
N ASP A 668 57.14 -2.23 -4.60
CA ASP A 668 56.47 -3.37 -3.98
C ASP A 668 57.43 -4.12 -3.02
N GLY A 669 56.98 -4.42 -1.80
CA GLY A 669 57.76 -5.13 -0.79
C GLY A 669 56.92 -6.07 0.07
N GLU A 670 57.29 -7.35 0.08
CA GLU A 670 56.61 -8.42 0.80
C GLU A 670 56.65 -8.24 2.33
N ILE A 671 55.52 -8.52 3.02
CA ILE A 671 55.50 -8.90 4.44
C ILE A 671 54.51 -10.07 4.60
N ASP A 672 54.95 -11.11 5.32
CA ASP A 672 54.24 -12.38 5.53
C ASP A 672 52.96 -12.30 6.39
N ASP A 673 52.11 -13.32 6.21
CA ASP A 673 51.10 -13.78 7.17
C ASP A 673 51.77 -14.35 8.43
N ASP A 674 51.48 -13.83 9.64
CA ASP A 674 51.37 -14.68 10.84
C ASP A 674 50.57 -14.05 12.00
N ASP A 675 50.14 -14.93 12.93
CA ASP A 675 49.49 -14.71 14.24
C ASP A 675 48.10 -14.04 14.30
N ARG A 676 47.06 -14.86 14.05
CA ARG A 676 45.67 -14.58 14.45
C ARG A 676 45.39 -15.09 15.88
N SER A 677 45.43 -14.25 16.93
CA SER A 677 45.19 -14.79 18.30
C SER A 677 44.48 -13.93 19.38
N TRP A 678 43.54 -13.03 19.06
CA TRP A 678 42.64 -12.44 20.09
C TRP A 678 41.14 -12.65 19.86
N ARG A 679 40.51 -13.42 20.76
CA ARG A 679 39.05 -13.56 20.89
C ARG A 679 38.50 -12.66 22.00
N LEU A 680 37.29 -12.15 21.81
CA LEU A 680 36.52 -11.47 22.85
C LEU A 680 36.14 -12.42 23.99
N THR A 681 36.24 -11.92 25.23
CA THR A 681 35.36 -12.09 26.42
C THR A 681 36.22 -11.84 27.66
N GLY A 682 35.78 -11.11 28.69
CA GLY A 682 34.52 -10.39 28.91
C GLY A 682 34.43 -10.06 30.41
N LEU A 683 33.78 -8.96 30.80
CA LEU A 683 33.67 -8.57 32.21
C LEU A 683 32.28 -8.09 32.61
N MET A 684 31.56 -8.96 33.31
CA MET A 684 30.61 -8.56 34.36
C MET A 684 30.89 -9.37 35.63
N ASP A 685 31.35 -8.64 36.65
CA ASP A 685 31.33 -8.93 38.09
C ASP A 685 31.98 -10.19 38.68
N LYS A 686 32.06 -10.16 40.03
CA LYS A 686 33.08 -10.84 40.83
C LYS A 686 32.51 -11.82 41.86
N ALA A 687 33.05 -13.04 41.83
CA ALA A 687 33.50 -13.80 43.01
C ALA A 687 32.41 -14.34 44.00
N PRO A 688 32.78 -15.23 44.95
CA PRO A 688 33.90 -16.19 44.98
C PRO A 688 33.53 -17.64 45.34
N GLY A 689 34.36 -18.60 44.90
CA GLY A 689 34.74 -19.75 45.75
C GLY A 689 34.39 -21.16 45.26
N GLY A 690 35.19 -22.14 45.68
CA GLY A 690 34.93 -23.59 45.51
C GLY A 690 35.78 -24.30 44.44
N ARG A 691 36.78 -25.08 44.88
CA ARG A 691 37.57 -25.99 44.01
C ARG A 691 37.16 -27.46 44.23
N LYS A 692 37.44 -28.30 43.21
CA LYS A 692 37.40 -29.80 43.15
C LYS A 692 36.02 -30.41 42.78
N GLY A 693 35.91 -31.43 41.91
CA GLY A 693 36.84 -31.87 40.85
C GLY A 693 36.85 -33.37 40.46
N ARG A 694 37.02 -33.63 39.15
CA ARG A 694 37.79 -34.75 38.50
C ARG A 694 37.21 -36.19 38.46
N ARG A 695 37.09 -36.76 37.23
CA ARG A 695 36.73 -38.18 36.85
C ARG A 695 35.27 -38.59 37.19
N GLY A 696 34.60 -39.59 36.59
CA GLY A 696 34.91 -40.56 35.50
C GLY A 696 34.64 -42.03 35.94
N GLY A 697 34.08 -42.97 35.16
CA GLY A 697 33.53 -42.97 33.78
C GLY A 697 33.69 -44.35 33.06
N GLY A 698 32.63 -44.94 32.47
CA GLY A 698 32.63 -46.25 31.77
C GLY A 698 31.34 -47.10 31.91
N GLY A 699 31.13 -48.10 31.03
CA GLY A 699 29.97 -49.03 30.96
C GLY A 699 28.75 -48.49 30.17
N GLY A 700 27.96 -49.24 29.37
CA GLY A 700 27.87 -50.70 29.07
C GLY A 700 26.71 -51.39 29.82
N GLY A 701 25.81 -52.20 29.24
CA GLY A 701 25.57 -52.64 27.84
C GLY A 701 24.35 -53.62 27.75
N GLU A 702 24.08 -54.20 26.57
CA GLU A 702 23.08 -55.29 26.27
C GLU A 702 21.55 -54.94 26.34
N GLY A 703 20.64 -55.55 25.55
CA GLY A 703 20.82 -56.44 24.39
C GLY A 703 19.51 -57.05 23.80
N GLY A 704 19.52 -57.39 22.49
CA GLY A 704 18.52 -58.19 21.71
C GLY A 704 17.29 -57.43 21.15
N ASP A 705 16.72 -57.74 19.98
CA ASP A 705 17.08 -58.58 18.79
C ASP A 705 16.09 -58.18 17.61
N GLU A 706 15.91 -58.77 16.41
CA GLU A 706 16.25 -60.06 15.74
C GLU A 706 16.57 -59.89 14.22
N ALA A 707 17.37 -60.84 13.68
CA ALA A 707 17.25 -61.51 12.35
C ALA A 707 17.34 -60.76 10.98
N SER A 708 17.51 -61.53 9.88
CA SER A 708 17.85 -61.03 8.50
C SER A 708 17.36 -61.96 7.32
N PRO A 709 18.07 -62.20 6.17
CA PRO A 709 17.58 -61.99 4.78
C PRO A 709 17.47 -63.34 3.95
N PRO A 710 17.46 -63.45 2.57
CA PRO A 710 17.66 -62.50 1.44
C PRO A 710 16.77 -62.76 0.16
N THR A 711 17.34 -62.63 -1.06
CA THR A 711 16.84 -62.87 -2.47
C THR A 711 16.08 -61.70 -3.14
N THR A 712 16.35 -61.17 -4.36
CA THR A 712 16.83 -61.61 -5.71
C THR A 712 15.76 -62.24 -6.63
N GLY A 713 15.57 -61.87 -7.91
CA GLY A 713 16.09 -60.77 -8.77
C GLY A 713 15.86 -61.02 -10.30
N ARG A 714 16.20 -60.03 -11.18
CA ARG A 714 16.11 -60.04 -12.69
C ARG A 714 14.69 -59.93 -13.29
N GLY A 715 14.47 -59.47 -14.55
CA GLY A 715 15.38 -58.84 -15.56
C GLY A 715 14.78 -58.77 -17.00
N ASN A 716 15.50 -58.12 -17.93
CA ASN A 716 15.23 -57.94 -19.39
C ASN A 716 14.12 -56.94 -19.79
N GLY A 717 14.17 -56.25 -20.95
CA GLY A 717 15.30 -56.04 -21.90
C GLY A 717 14.90 -55.57 -23.33
N GLU A 718 15.70 -54.64 -23.90
CA GLU A 718 15.77 -54.24 -25.35
C GLU A 718 14.52 -53.55 -25.97
N SER A 719 14.55 -52.78 -27.09
CA SER A 719 15.56 -52.31 -28.07
C SER A 719 15.19 -50.86 -28.50
N ARG A 720 16.08 -49.87 -28.72
CA ARG A 720 17.12 -49.62 -29.77
C ARG A 720 16.63 -49.26 -31.19
N ASN A 721 16.68 -47.96 -31.54
CA ASN A 721 17.18 -47.31 -32.79
C ASN A 721 16.59 -45.88 -32.93
N GLY A 722 17.24 -44.86 -33.51
CA GLY A 722 18.64 -44.70 -33.96
C GLY A 722 18.83 -43.53 -34.95
N SER A 723 20.02 -42.90 -34.98
CA SER A 723 20.49 -41.86 -35.95
C SER A 723 19.79 -40.48 -35.94
N SER A 724 20.40 -39.33 -36.34
CA SER A 724 21.83 -38.91 -36.41
C SER A 724 21.95 -37.41 -36.78
N SER A 725 23.10 -36.77 -36.44
CA SER A 725 23.61 -35.46 -36.95
C SER A 725 22.75 -34.18 -36.72
N GLY A 726 23.30 -32.96 -36.71
CA GLY A 726 24.73 -32.59 -36.68
C GLY A 726 25.06 -31.22 -37.29
N HIS A 727 25.46 -30.26 -36.44
CA HIS A 727 26.05 -28.94 -36.73
C HIS A 727 25.20 -27.77 -37.29
N ASP A 728 25.56 -26.59 -36.76
CA ASP A 728 25.53 -25.20 -37.26
C ASP A 728 24.28 -24.59 -37.92
N SER A 729 23.74 -23.54 -37.29
CA SER A 729 23.63 -22.21 -37.94
C SER A 729 23.36 -21.06 -36.94
N SER A 730 24.17 -20.01 -37.06
CA SER A 730 23.90 -18.58 -36.76
C SER A 730 22.72 -18.18 -35.85
N ASN A 731 23.08 -17.50 -34.77
CA ASN A 731 22.26 -16.43 -34.19
C ASN A 731 22.20 -15.27 -35.21
N ASP A 732 21.02 -14.85 -35.68
CA ASP A 732 20.88 -13.70 -36.58
C ASP A 732 19.63 -12.89 -36.20
N ASN A 733 19.82 -11.64 -35.78
CA ASN A 733 18.77 -10.78 -35.24
C ASN A 733 18.83 -9.43 -35.98
N GLY A 734 17.95 -9.26 -36.96
CA GLY A 734 18.04 -8.23 -38.00
C GLY A 734 18.01 -6.80 -37.46
N ASN A 735 19.04 -6.03 -37.81
CA ASN A 735 19.24 -4.67 -37.30
C ASN A 735 18.42 -3.61 -38.07
N GLY A 736 17.38 -3.06 -37.44
CA GLY A 736 16.57 -1.94 -37.95
C GLY A 736 17.10 -0.59 -37.45
N ASN A 737 17.78 0.17 -38.32
CA ASN A 737 18.55 1.35 -37.94
C ASN A 737 17.70 2.61 -37.66
N GLY A 738 17.88 3.25 -36.51
CA GLY A 738 17.25 4.53 -36.12
C GLY A 738 18.17 5.37 -35.22
N ASN A 739 18.57 6.55 -35.68
CA ASN A 739 19.59 7.37 -35.03
C ASN A 739 19.15 7.95 -33.66
N GLY A 740 19.71 7.42 -32.57
CA GLY A 740 19.85 8.11 -31.29
C GLY A 740 21.30 8.57 -31.07
N ILE A 741 21.52 9.82 -30.66
CA ILE A 741 22.88 10.39 -30.52
C ILE A 741 23.52 9.89 -29.22
N GLY A 742 24.09 8.68 -29.27
CA GLY A 742 24.84 8.05 -28.18
C GLY A 742 26.18 8.74 -27.93
N ARG A 743 26.17 9.79 -27.10
CA ARG A 743 27.42 10.43 -26.61
C ARG A 743 28.12 9.47 -25.65
N LYS A 744 29.17 8.80 -26.13
CA LYS A 744 29.98 7.85 -25.33
C LYS A 744 30.45 8.49 -24.03
N VAL A 745 29.92 8.03 -22.90
CA VAL A 745 30.57 8.20 -21.59
C VAL A 745 31.66 7.14 -21.52
N GLY A 746 32.92 7.56 -21.69
CA GLY A 746 34.06 6.69 -21.41
C GLY A 746 34.20 6.49 -19.90
N GLY A 747 34.69 5.32 -19.47
CA GLY A 747 34.88 5.03 -18.05
C GLY A 747 35.85 6.02 -17.41
N THR A 748 35.35 6.87 -16.51
CA THR A 748 36.12 7.82 -15.72
C THR A 748 36.43 7.25 -14.34
N ARG A 749 37.65 7.46 -13.86
CA ARG A 749 38.21 6.85 -12.65
C ARG A 749 37.72 7.52 -11.35
N GLY A 750 37.58 6.72 -10.30
CA GLY A 750 37.94 7.05 -8.91
C GLY A 750 37.39 8.34 -8.31
N GLY A 751 36.18 8.25 -7.72
CA GLY A 751 35.62 9.27 -6.83
C GLY A 751 34.11 9.05 -6.68
N SER A 752 33.52 9.35 -5.51
CA SER A 752 32.07 9.25 -5.36
C SER A 752 31.38 10.23 -6.31
N SER A 753 30.57 9.69 -7.23
CA SER A 753 29.75 10.47 -8.16
C SER A 753 28.47 11.01 -7.51
N PHE A 754 28.22 10.71 -6.23
CA PHE A 754 27.03 11.13 -5.50
C PHE A 754 26.93 12.66 -5.42
N PHE A 755 25.73 13.22 -5.58
CA PHE A 755 25.57 14.67 -5.76
C PHE A 755 25.97 15.46 -4.50
N PHE A 756 25.56 15.02 -3.32
CA PHE A 756 25.81 15.67 -2.03
C PHE A 756 27.10 15.12 -1.40
N ARG A 757 28.24 15.74 -1.74
CA ARG A 757 29.59 15.31 -1.32
C ARG A 757 30.49 16.52 -1.04
N PRO A 758 31.60 16.38 -0.30
CA PRO A 758 32.54 17.48 -0.04
C PRO A 758 32.95 18.24 -1.31
N GLY A 759 32.93 19.57 -1.24
CA GLY A 759 33.26 20.45 -2.37
C GLY A 759 32.24 20.47 -3.54
N ALA A 760 31.09 19.79 -3.44
CA ALA A 760 30.02 19.92 -4.44
C ALA A 760 29.46 21.35 -4.46
N ARG A 761 29.22 21.90 -5.66
CA ARG A 761 28.67 23.25 -5.86
C ARG A 761 27.33 23.21 -6.58
N PHE A 762 26.37 23.99 -6.07
CA PHE A 762 24.99 24.05 -6.56
C PHE A 762 24.56 25.49 -6.85
N ALA A 763 23.67 25.68 -7.82
CA ALA A 763 22.90 26.91 -7.97
C ALA A 763 21.76 26.93 -6.94
N VAL A 764 21.60 28.07 -6.23
CA VAL A 764 20.67 28.17 -5.10
C VAL A 764 19.84 29.45 -5.08
N SER A 765 18.63 29.34 -4.54
CA SER A 765 17.78 30.47 -4.12
C SER A 765 17.64 30.46 -2.59
N VAL A 766 17.76 31.62 -1.94
CA VAL A 766 17.58 31.77 -0.48
C VAL A 766 16.33 32.58 -0.18
N TRP A 767 15.53 32.11 0.78
CA TRP A 767 14.21 32.63 1.14
C TRP A 767 14.09 32.79 2.66
N GLU A 768 13.27 33.72 3.13
CA GLU A 768 12.85 33.77 4.54
C GLU A 768 11.99 32.55 4.89
N ASP A 769 12.07 32.05 6.13
CA ASP A 769 11.25 30.96 6.65
C ASP A 769 10.28 31.46 7.72
N LEU A 770 9.10 31.90 7.28
CA LEU A 770 8.08 32.52 8.12
C LEU A 770 7.37 31.52 9.04
N ALA A 771 7.46 30.22 8.77
CA ALA A 771 6.85 29.19 9.62
C ALA A 771 7.77 28.71 10.74
N ARG A 772 9.10 28.88 10.63
CA ARG A 772 10.06 28.20 11.54
C ARG A 772 9.81 28.49 13.01
N SER A 773 9.48 29.74 13.33
CA SER A 773 9.23 30.26 14.68
C SER A 773 7.92 29.79 15.33
N GLU A 774 7.06 29.04 14.64
CA GLU A 774 5.90 28.40 15.28
C GLU A 774 6.36 27.17 16.08
N HIS A 775 6.49 27.32 17.41
CA HIS A 775 6.75 26.21 18.34
C HIS A 775 5.70 25.08 18.24
N SER A 776 4.51 25.39 17.73
CA SER A 776 3.38 24.48 17.53
C SER A 776 3.20 24.03 16.06
N ALA A 777 4.24 24.06 15.24
CA ALA A 777 4.12 23.81 13.79
C ALA A 777 3.60 22.40 13.44
N GLU A 778 2.30 22.33 13.12
CA GLU A 778 1.57 21.13 12.68
C GLU A 778 1.88 20.71 11.21
N SER A 779 3.12 20.91 10.74
CA SER A 779 3.50 20.53 9.38
C SER A 779 5.01 20.41 9.19
N ALA A 780 5.45 19.37 8.47
CA ALA A 780 6.82 19.26 7.97
C ALA A 780 7.16 20.27 6.84
N ARG A 781 6.27 21.23 6.53
CA ARG A 781 6.54 22.29 5.55
C ARG A 781 7.41 23.40 6.13
N PRO A 782 8.44 23.86 5.39
CA PRO A 782 9.00 25.19 5.58
C PRO A 782 8.00 26.24 5.07
N GLY A 783 8.07 27.47 5.59
CA GLY A 783 7.18 28.57 5.22
C GLY A 783 7.87 29.62 4.35
N PRO A 784 8.06 29.40 3.04
CA PRO A 784 8.81 30.31 2.19
C PRO A 784 8.15 31.70 2.12
N GLY A 785 8.81 32.68 2.73
CA GLY A 785 8.46 34.09 2.69
C GLY A 785 9.03 34.79 1.46
N ARG A 786 9.63 35.96 1.65
CA ARG A 786 10.28 36.68 0.55
C ARG A 786 11.57 35.96 0.14
N ARG A 787 11.83 35.85 -1.17
CA ARG A 787 13.17 35.48 -1.66
C ARG A 787 14.14 36.60 -1.34
N ILE A 788 15.21 36.27 -0.62
CA ILE A 788 16.31 37.18 -0.28
C ILE A 788 17.18 37.36 -1.52
N GLY A 789 17.67 36.26 -2.09
CA GLY A 789 18.66 36.29 -3.16
C GLY A 789 18.78 35.01 -3.97
N ARG A 790 19.76 35.00 -4.87
CA ARG A 790 20.21 33.86 -5.68
C ARG A 790 21.74 33.83 -5.75
N GLY A 791 22.30 32.67 -6.03
CA GLY A 791 23.73 32.50 -6.28
C GLY A 791 24.16 31.05 -6.15
N HIS A 792 25.25 30.78 -5.44
CA HIS A 792 25.84 29.44 -5.32
C HIS A 792 26.14 29.02 -3.87
N LEU A 793 25.93 27.74 -3.60
CA LEU A 793 26.41 27.06 -2.39
C LEU A 793 27.53 26.09 -2.80
N THR A 794 28.64 26.06 -2.06
CA THR A 794 29.66 25.00 -2.13
C THR A 794 29.73 24.30 -0.78
N LEU A 795 29.60 22.97 -0.76
CA LEU A 795 29.67 22.18 0.48
C LEU A 795 31.10 22.18 1.05
N GLY A 796 31.20 22.14 2.39
CA GLY A 796 32.48 22.09 3.11
C GLY A 796 33.36 20.91 2.70
N SER A 797 34.67 20.99 2.99
CA SER A 797 35.67 20.03 2.50
C SER A 797 35.74 18.70 3.26
N GLY A 798 34.98 18.54 4.34
CA GLY A 798 34.97 17.33 5.16
C GLY A 798 33.66 17.07 5.89
N ASP A 799 32.99 18.11 6.37
CA ASP A 799 31.82 17.99 7.25
C ASP A 799 30.49 17.83 6.48
N VAL A 800 30.40 16.76 5.68
CA VAL A 800 29.24 16.39 4.85
C VAL A 800 28.65 15.06 5.30
N TYR A 801 27.45 15.13 5.86
CA TYR A 801 26.70 14.02 6.42
C TYR A 801 25.54 13.60 5.51
N VAL A 802 25.37 12.30 5.33
CA VAL A 802 24.31 11.64 4.55
C VAL A 802 23.93 10.32 5.22
N ASP A 803 22.72 10.22 5.79
CA ASP A 803 22.17 8.95 6.29
C ASP A 803 20.79 8.65 5.67
N SER A 804 20.74 7.53 4.94
CA SER A 804 19.59 6.99 4.21
C SER A 804 19.03 5.72 4.88
N GLU A 805 19.68 5.23 5.93
CA GLU A 805 19.35 3.96 6.59
C GLU A 805 18.72 4.19 7.97
N ALA A 806 19.39 4.92 8.87
CA ALA A 806 18.92 5.06 10.26
C ALA A 806 17.55 5.76 10.34
N ILE A 807 17.35 6.81 9.53
CA ILE A 807 16.08 7.55 9.45
C ILE A 807 14.90 6.68 8.98
N ASN A 808 15.18 5.69 8.13
CA ASN A 808 14.20 4.74 7.59
C ASN A 808 14.19 3.40 8.35
N PHE A 809 14.99 3.26 9.42
CA PHE A 809 15.11 2.00 10.15
C PHE A 809 13.90 1.78 11.07
N ASP A 810 13.39 0.55 11.07
CA ASP A 810 12.29 0.11 11.91
C ASP A 810 12.78 -1.09 12.75
N PRO A 811 13.14 -0.90 14.03
CA PRO A 811 13.68 -1.96 14.88
C PRO A 811 12.67 -3.06 15.20
N TYR A 812 11.39 -2.88 14.86
CA TYR A 812 10.36 -3.90 15.04
C TYR A 812 10.00 -4.65 13.77
N LYS A 813 10.43 -4.19 12.59
CA LYS A 813 10.12 -4.81 11.30
C LYS A 813 10.55 -6.27 11.27
N LYS A 814 9.66 -7.17 10.85
CA LYS A 814 10.02 -8.58 10.60
C LYS A 814 11.00 -8.60 9.41
N VAL A 815 12.28 -8.83 9.68
CA VAL A 815 13.32 -8.91 8.64
C VAL A 815 13.22 -10.27 7.95
N SER A 816 13.23 -10.27 6.61
CA SER A 816 13.32 -11.52 5.85
C SER A 816 14.73 -12.10 5.95
N ARG A 817 14.85 -13.41 6.18
CA ARG A 817 16.13 -14.14 6.13
C ARG A 817 16.92 -13.92 4.84
N VAL A 818 16.25 -13.60 3.73
CA VAL A 818 16.93 -13.25 2.46
C VAL A 818 17.69 -11.92 2.56
N ALA A 819 17.20 -10.96 3.36
CA ALA A 819 17.89 -9.71 3.64
C ALA A 819 19.06 -9.92 4.62
N GLU A 820 18.88 -10.76 5.64
CA GLU A 820 19.96 -11.18 6.54
C GLU A 820 21.09 -11.89 5.77
N TRP A 821 20.75 -12.88 4.93
CA TRP A 821 21.73 -13.61 4.11
C TRP A 821 22.41 -12.70 3.07
N ARG A 822 21.68 -11.78 2.44
CA ARG A 822 22.30 -10.77 1.57
C ARG A 822 23.25 -9.87 2.33
N TYR A 823 22.89 -9.42 3.54
CA TYR A 823 23.76 -8.61 4.38
C TYR A 823 25.01 -9.39 4.80
N GLU A 824 24.89 -10.66 5.17
CA GLU A 824 26.02 -11.55 5.49
C GLU A 824 26.91 -11.76 4.26
N PHE A 825 26.36 -12.07 3.07
CA PHE A 825 27.15 -12.17 1.84
C PHE A 825 27.80 -10.83 1.44
N ASP A 826 27.14 -9.70 1.67
CA ASP A 826 27.71 -8.36 1.49
C ASP A 826 28.81 -8.04 2.52
N GLN A 827 28.84 -8.64 3.71
CA GLN A 827 30.00 -8.52 4.62
C GLN A 827 31.11 -9.46 4.20
N ILE A 828 30.80 -10.72 3.87
CA ILE A 828 31.78 -11.70 3.37
C ILE A 828 32.48 -11.19 2.11
N GLY A 829 31.76 -10.50 1.21
CA GLY A 829 32.37 -9.83 0.05
C GLY A 829 33.41 -8.77 0.45
N LYS A 830 33.12 -7.94 1.47
CA LYS A 830 34.03 -6.91 2.01
C LYS A 830 35.15 -7.47 2.91
N GLU A 831 35.14 -8.78 3.18
CA GLU A 831 36.24 -9.52 3.81
C GLU A 831 37.07 -10.30 2.77
N LEU A 832 36.72 -10.21 1.48
CA LEU A 832 37.38 -10.89 0.35
C LEU A 832 37.91 -9.92 -0.73
N ASP A 833 37.37 -8.70 -0.80
CA ASP A 833 37.91 -7.53 -1.55
C ASP A 833 38.86 -6.68 -0.68
#